data_AF-E5C5A2-F1
#
_entry.id   AF-E5C5A2-F1
#
_cell.length_a   1.000
_cell.length_b   1.000
_cell.length_c   1.000
_cell.angle_alpha   90.00
_cell.angle_beta   90.00
_cell.angle_gamma   90.00
#
_symmetry.space_group_name_H-M   'P 1'
#
loop_
_entity.id
_entity.type
_entity.pdbx_description
1 polymer ?
#
loop_
_entity_poly.entity_id
_entity_poly.type
_entity_poly.pdbx_seq_one_letter_code
_entity_poly.pdbx_strand_id
1 'polypeptide(L)'
;MTIKIKYNVYFRTACIALFSLIFTSCTKDKLEEFDPGNATGKMVMVSLNVSLPPAVEPTSVSGYAVTKPFFRNRTNADSPFTVILGEGQKEYAINSNTRVSDGTTSLYNLWLFQFHENGSINGKPHKLSDVKTAINDMVTIDVPLVVADNQTLYLLVLGPKLDYDMSEVGTLDDLKKWNFKYLTNVEGHTQSLITADNEVPFAGEVSGVTVVNVDDGKRGLVEYNKPVGFVGGIEVRRLMARITLRYKFEVENYQLQGLKLLNVNNTIRLSNPSKNTAEDTYATLETVDFEGPDSNDFYSATWYVAQNCQGTIEKILSENQRYYKIVDKTPAGDAPPLGTQIEAWAYPTTASATDEYAIYQMYVGNNNTNNFDVEPNHFYNLRTTINTDLTSAKNDERIRMYTASQYVEFHASQNISVGGGAKFDNTKYNKAGVSYDLDAAYDVRPIVIQTQGRKVEVGIYTDNLCITKVSSNKSWLYLSSSSNYTDAFNNVDEPLATSVKANTILPTQVTFYLYNNEYVYDENGKLVNPGENDKDGKRSLYIKVTTTTEGEGGGAVQAYHIFKMDQRPAVYAGRFGGERDADGNYTMGLVHDRLPVRGPKYLESITTMGTIQYGYDKVETAAYSYGTDNMDYGKEATRNLAENIRNLPWNNEKIAAPQKDASRYVLLYQYQYPASSFSARVCYDKNRDENGDGRIDKEEMKWYFPASNQMIGMYIGSFLNNESFPGSATTEDGNDYVKRWYQGVNSNQKMQTGSSRCVRDIDISLDTD
;
A
#
# COMPACT_ATOMS: atom_id res chain seq x y z
N MET A 1 14.16 -12.74 -88.27
CA MET A 1 15.64 -12.77 -88.29
C MET A 1 16.08 -13.70 -87.17
N THR A 2 16.69 -14.82 -87.54
CA THR A 2 17.17 -15.89 -86.65
C THR A 2 18.47 -15.46 -85.95
N ILE A 3 18.71 -15.95 -84.72
CA ILE A 3 20.01 -16.35 -84.06
C ILE A 3 19.74 -16.39 -82.53
N LYS A 4 19.58 -17.57 -81.89
CA LYS A 4 20.58 -18.52 -81.31
C LYS A 4 21.22 -18.12 -79.96
N ILE A 5 20.79 -18.85 -78.91
CA ILE A 5 21.58 -19.60 -77.89
C ILE A 5 22.29 -18.82 -76.74
N LYS A 6 21.83 -19.11 -75.48
CA LYS A 6 22.52 -19.41 -74.18
C LYS A 6 23.77 -18.59 -73.77
N TYR A 7 24.03 -18.19 -72.50
CA TYR A 7 23.82 -18.82 -71.19
C TYR A 7 24.08 -17.78 -70.06
N ASN A 8 23.46 -18.01 -68.91
CA ASN A 8 23.91 -17.65 -67.55
C ASN A 8 23.85 -16.20 -67.02
N VAL A 9 23.43 -16.15 -65.75
CA VAL A 9 23.39 -15.00 -64.83
C VAL A 9 22.24 -14.04 -65.10
N TYR A 10 21.16 -14.16 -64.31
CA TYR A 10 20.25 -13.09 -63.81
C TYR A 10 18.92 -13.68 -63.31
N PHE A 11 18.97 -14.80 -62.58
CA PHE A 11 17.85 -15.29 -61.77
C PHE A 11 18.22 -15.33 -60.27
N ARG A 12 19.14 -14.44 -59.84
CA ARG A 12 19.63 -14.35 -58.46
C ARG A 12 19.48 -12.96 -57.81
N THR A 13 18.74 -12.03 -58.41
CA THR A 13 18.63 -10.65 -57.88
C THR A 13 17.18 -10.21 -57.61
N ALA A 14 16.23 -11.16 -57.55
CA ALA A 14 14.85 -10.87 -57.16
C ALA A 14 14.37 -11.64 -55.91
N CYS A 15 15.17 -12.56 -55.35
CA CYS A 15 14.84 -13.31 -54.13
C CYS A 15 15.60 -12.87 -52.87
N ILE A 16 16.36 -11.76 -52.92
CA ILE A 16 17.11 -11.24 -51.75
C ILE A 16 16.46 -9.97 -51.15
N ALA A 17 15.43 -9.41 -51.79
CA ALA A 17 14.68 -8.26 -51.25
C ALA A 17 13.46 -8.65 -50.38
N LEU A 18 13.05 -9.92 -50.36
CA LEU A 18 11.93 -10.40 -49.52
C LEU A 18 12.35 -11.28 -48.33
N PHE A 19 13.66 -11.44 -48.09
CA PHE A 19 14.21 -12.25 -46.99
C PHE A 19 15.11 -11.46 -46.02
N SER A 20 15.03 -10.12 -46.04
CA SER A 20 15.95 -9.23 -45.32
C SER A 20 15.29 -8.36 -44.24
N LEU A 21 14.14 -8.76 -43.69
CA LEU A 21 13.47 -8.05 -42.57
C LEU A 21 13.07 -8.96 -41.38
N ILE A 22 13.64 -10.16 -41.26
CA ILE A 22 13.39 -11.09 -40.12
C ILE A 22 14.66 -11.32 -39.27
N PHE A 23 15.66 -10.44 -39.30
CA PHE A 23 16.85 -10.59 -38.47
C PHE A 23 17.35 -9.27 -37.88
N THR A 24 16.55 -8.63 -37.02
CA THR A 24 17.05 -7.76 -35.95
C THR A 24 16.08 -7.74 -34.75
N SER A 25 15.95 -8.87 -34.07
CA SER A 25 15.84 -8.91 -32.60
C SER A 25 16.27 -10.29 -32.11
N CYS A 26 17.52 -10.65 -32.34
CA CYS A 26 18.18 -11.59 -31.44
C CYS A 26 18.47 -10.84 -30.14
N THR A 27 17.46 -10.68 -29.28
CA THR A 27 17.75 -10.81 -27.86
C THR A 27 18.17 -12.26 -27.70
N LYS A 28 19.41 -12.47 -27.28
CA LYS A 28 19.80 -13.75 -26.71
C LYS A 28 18.90 -13.94 -25.50
N ASP A 29 17.79 -14.64 -25.68
CA ASP A 29 17.15 -15.34 -24.57
C ASP A 29 18.26 -16.21 -24.00
N LYS A 30 18.77 -15.81 -22.84
CA LYS A 30 19.38 -16.79 -21.96
C LYS A 30 18.24 -17.76 -21.68
N LEU A 31 18.20 -18.86 -22.42
CA LEU A 31 17.66 -20.11 -21.92
C LEU A 31 18.43 -20.34 -20.61
N GLU A 32 17.86 -19.90 -19.49
CA GLU A 32 18.15 -20.58 -18.23
C GLU A 32 17.88 -22.05 -18.52
N GLU A 33 18.93 -22.87 -18.46
CA GLU A 33 18.78 -24.31 -18.53
C GLU A 33 17.69 -24.69 -17.54
N PHE A 34 16.64 -25.37 -18.04
CA PHE A 34 15.54 -25.91 -17.25
C PHE A 34 16.09 -26.89 -16.20
N ASP A 35 16.54 -26.36 -15.07
CA ASP A 35 17.18 -27.10 -13.99
C ASP A 35 16.08 -27.84 -13.19
N PRO A 36 16.12 -29.19 -13.14
CA PRO A 36 15.14 -29.98 -12.39
C PRO A 36 15.15 -29.71 -10.88
N GLY A 37 16.16 -29.01 -10.34
CA GLY A 37 16.27 -28.76 -8.91
C GLY A 37 16.29 -30.06 -8.10
N ASN A 38 15.55 -30.10 -6.99
CA ASN A 38 15.43 -31.29 -6.13
C ASN A 38 14.41 -32.33 -6.63
N ALA A 39 13.93 -32.24 -7.88
CA ALA A 39 12.95 -33.18 -8.42
C ALA A 39 13.51 -34.61 -8.55
N THR A 40 12.72 -35.60 -8.15
CA THR A 40 13.08 -37.03 -8.27
C THR A 40 12.71 -37.63 -9.65
N GLY A 41 11.91 -36.93 -10.46
CA GLY A 41 11.42 -37.39 -11.76
C GLY A 41 12.07 -36.70 -12.97
N LYS A 42 11.94 -37.28 -14.17
CA LYS A 42 12.42 -36.69 -15.43
C LYS A 42 11.50 -35.53 -15.84
N MET A 43 12.05 -34.41 -16.32
CA MET A 43 11.26 -33.32 -16.92
C MET A 43 10.91 -33.62 -18.39
N VAL A 44 9.67 -33.30 -18.77
CA VAL A 44 9.15 -33.44 -20.14
C VAL A 44 8.32 -32.22 -20.53
N MET A 45 8.31 -31.87 -21.81
CA MET A 45 7.43 -30.81 -22.33
C MET A 45 6.02 -31.34 -22.56
N VAL A 46 5.02 -30.68 -22.00
CA VAL A 46 3.61 -31.05 -22.12
C VAL A 46 2.80 -29.88 -22.66
N SER A 47 1.91 -30.19 -23.59
CA SER A 47 0.90 -29.25 -24.09
C SER A 47 -0.30 -29.25 -23.13
N LEU A 48 -0.34 -28.27 -22.23
CA LEU A 48 -1.36 -28.14 -21.18
C LEU A 48 -2.55 -27.31 -21.65
N ASN A 49 -3.77 -27.80 -21.47
CA ASN A 49 -4.97 -27.05 -21.76
C ASN A 49 -5.32 -26.08 -20.62
N VAL A 50 -5.61 -24.83 -20.96
CA VAL A 50 -6.01 -23.77 -20.02
C VAL A 50 -7.30 -23.14 -20.52
N SER A 51 -8.30 -22.99 -19.65
CA SER A 51 -9.60 -22.40 -20.00
C SER A 51 -9.95 -21.21 -19.11
N LEU A 52 -10.65 -20.22 -19.68
CA LEU A 52 -11.23 -19.09 -18.93
C LEU A 52 -12.75 -19.20 -18.90
N PRO A 53 -13.35 -19.45 -17.72
CA PRO A 53 -14.79 -19.43 -17.60
C PRO A 53 -15.32 -17.99 -17.72
N PRO A 54 -16.58 -17.81 -18.12
CA PRO A 54 -17.21 -16.50 -18.15
C PRO A 54 -17.27 -15.88 -16.73
N ALA A 55 -17.28 -14.55 -16.68
CA ALA A 55 -17.60 -13.83 -15.45
C ALA A 55 -19.07 -14.06 -15.07
N VAL A 56 -19.35 -14.06 -13.77
CA VAL A 56 -20.70 -14.21 -13.23
C VAL A 56 -21.36 -12.83 -13.18
N GLU A 57 -22.55 -12.70 -13.76
CA GLU A 57 -23.38 -11.51 -13.59
C GLU A 57 -24.44 -11.78 -12.51
N PRO A 58 -24.42 -11.05 -11.39
CA PRO A 58 -25.41 -11.21 -10.34
C PRO A 58 -26.82 -10.91 -10.86
N THR A 59 -27.80 -11.74 -10.46
CA THR A 59 -29.21 -11.55 -10.84
C THR A 59 -30.03 -11.13 -9.63
N SER A 60 -30.87 -10.11 -9.81
CA SER A 60 -31.89 -9.73 -8.83
C SER A 60 -32.85 -10.91 -8.62
N VAL A 61 -32.87 -11.50 -7.42
CA VAL A 61 -33.79 -12.63 -7.13
C VAL A 61 -35.22 -12.09 -7.09
N SER A 62 -36.01 -12.42 -8.12
CA SER A 62 -37.43 -12.08 -8.27
C SER A 62 -38.38 -12.84 -7.32
N GLY A 63 -37.83 -13.49 -6.29
CA GLY A 63 -38.47 -14.56 -5.51
C GLY A 63 -39.08 -14.17 -4.15
N TYR A 64 -39.15 -12.89 -3.76
CA TYR A 64 -40.01 -12.50 -2.63
C TYR A 64 -41.44 -12.26 -3.09
N ALA A 65 -42.13 -13.36 -3.39
CA ALA A 65 -43.58 -13.40 -3.47
C ALA A 65 -44.15 -13.34 -2.04
N VAL A 66 -44.32 -12.13 -1.48
CA VAL A 66 -45.41 -11.60 -0.63
C VAL A 66 -44.93 -10.25 -0.07
N THR A 67 -44.66 -9.27 -0.94
CA THR A 67 -44.78 -7.82 -0.70
C THR A 67 -44.54 -7.12 -2.04
N LYS A 68 -45.25 -6.02 -2.28
CA LYS A 68 -45.44 -5.31 -3.56
C LYS A 68 -44.32 -5.47 -4.61
N PRO A 69 -44.67 -5.71 -5.89
CA PRO A 69 -43.72 -6.02 -6.96
C PRO A 69 -42.67 -4.91 -7.09
N PHE A 70 -41.40 -5.30 -6.94
CA PHE A 70 -40.22 -4.45 -7.11
C PHE A 70 -40.14 -3.75 -8.47
N PHE A 71 -40.83 -4.26 -9.49
CA PHE A 71 -40.79 -3.71 -10.85
C PHE A 71 -42.13 -3.93 -11.56
N ARG A 72 -42.99 -2.90 -11.63
CA ARG A 72 -43.86 -2.57 -12.78
C ARG A 72 -44.82 -1.42 -12.45
N ASN A 73 -44.65 -0.31 -13.18
CA ASN A 73 -45.69 0.64 -13.59
C ASN A 73 -46.66 1.16 -12.53
N ARG A 74 -46.15 1.59 -11.37
CA ARG A 74 -46.81 2.67 -10.62
C ARG A 74 -45.75 3.66 -10.16
N THR A 75 -46.08 4.93 -10.29
CA THR A 75 -45.41 6.08 -9.69
C THR A 75 -45.00 5.77 -8.25
N ASN A 76 -43.77 5.29 -8.03
CA ASN A 76 -43.14 5.32 -6.72
C ASN A 76 -42.65 6.75 -6.53
N ALA A 77 -43.56 7.62 -6.12
CA ALA A 77 -43.26 8.98 -5.71
C ALA A 77 -42.55 9.05 -4.33
N ASP A 78 -42.21 7.90 -3.73
CA ASP A 78 -41.78 7.80 -2.32
C ASP A 78 -40.30 7.38 -2.13
N SER A 79 -39.57 6.95 -3.17
CA SER A 79 -38.14 6.60 -3.05
C SER A 79 -37.26 7.58 -3.83
N PRO A 80 -36.34 8.31 -3.17
CA PRO A 80 -35.51 9.35 -3.81
C PRO A 80 -34.65 8.88 -4.99
N PHE A 81 -34.20 7.63 -4.94
CA PHE A 81 -33.54 6.92 -6.05
C PHE A 81 -33.63 5.40 -5.85
N THR A 82 -33.36 4.64 -6.91
CA THR A 82 -33.30 3.17 -6.91
C THR A 82 -32.09 2.69 -7.72
N VAL A 83 -31.34 1.75 -7.15
CA VAL A 83 -30.24 1.05 -7.80
C VAL A 83 -30.72 -0.30 -8.30
N ILE A 84 -30.52 -0.58 -9.59
CA ILE A 84 -30.87 -1.85 -10.23
C ILE A 84 -29.64 -2.53 -10.81
N LEU A 85 -29.65 -3.87 -10.84
CA LEU A 85 -28.72 -4.63 -11.66
C LEU A 85 -29.21 -4.55 -13.11
N GLY A 86 -28.39 -3.97 -13.99
CA GLY A 86 -28.71 -3.92 -15.40
C GLY A 86 -28.55 -5.30 -16.04
N GLU A 87 -29.58 -5.78 -16.74
CA GLU A 87 -29.39 -6.84 -17.73
C GLU A 87 -28.49 -6.26 -18.83
N GLY A 88 -27.37 -6.91 -19.16
CA GLY A 88 -26.44 -6.44 -20.18
C GLY A 88 -27.15 -6.11 -21.49
N GLN A 89 -27.49 -4.84 -21.72
CA GLN A 89 -28.07 -4.41 -22.98
C GLN A 89 -26.98 -4.50 -24.05
N LYS A 90 -27.22 -5.36 -25.05
CA LYS A 90 -26.32 -5.69 -26.18
C LYS A 90 -25.73 -4.49 -26.93
N GLU A 91 -26.28 -3.29 -26.80
CA GLU A 91 -25.74 -2.07 -27.43
C GLU A 91 -24.53 -1.46 -26.69
N TYR A 92 -24.37 -1.72 -25.38
CA TYR A 92 -23.20 -1.25 -24.63
C TYR A 92 -22.05 -2.27 -24.60
N ALA A 93 -22.35 -3.51 -25.03
CA ALA A 93 -21.36 -4.54 -25.33
C ALA A 93 -20.41 -4.16 -26.50
N ILE A 94 -20.60 -3.01 -27.15
CA ILE A 94 -19.69 -2.54 -28.21
C ILE A 94 -18.35 -2.06 -27.62
N ASN A 95 -18.32 -1.62 -26.35
CA ASN A 95 -17.08 -1.37 -25.61
C ASN A 95 -16.88 -2.31 -24.40
N SER A 96 -17.94 -2.97 -23.92
CA SER A 96 -17.90 -4.01 -22.89
C SER A 96 -18.22 -5.38 -23.47
N ASN A 97 -17.43 -5.81 -24.45
CA ASN A 97 -17.33 -7.24 -24.71
C ASN A 97 -16.95 -7.91 -23.38
N THR A 98 -17.49 -9.10 -23.10
CA THR A 98 -17.02 -10.01 -22.05
C THR A 98 -15.56 -10.48 -22.27
N ARG A 99 -14.84 -9.84 -23.20
CA ARG A 99 -13.47 -10.03 -23.70
C ARG A 99 -12.98 -8.69 -24.29
N VAL A 100 -11.70 -8.52 -24.54
CA VAL A 100 -11.19 -7.35 -25.29
C VAL A 100 -11.82 -7.35 -26.69
N SER A 101 -11.81 -6.23 -27.41
CA SER A 101 -12.46 -6.00 -28.72
C SER A 101 -12.17 -7.03 -29.84
N ASP A 102 -11.27 -8.00 -29.61
CA ASP A 102 -10.92 -9.10 -30.52
C ASP A 102 -11.37 -10.50 -30.05
N GLY A 103 -12.02 -10.63 -28.88
CA GLY A 103 -12.44 -11.94 -28.34
C GLY A 103 -11.33 -12.74 -27.67
N THR A 104 -10.17 -12.14 -27.41
CA THR A 104 -9.03 -12.74 -26.70
C THR A 104 -8.79 -12.08 -25.34
N THR A 105 -8.33 -12.83 -24.34
CA THR A 105 -7.79 -12.33 -23.07
C THR A 105 -6.28 -12.49 -23.08
N SER A 106 -5.57 -11.49 -22.60
CA SER A 106 -4.11 -11.46 -22.60
C SER A 106 -3.58 -11.84 -21.23
N LEU A 107 -2.74 -12.87 -21.16
CA LEU A 107 -2.10 -13.35 -19.94
C LEU A 107 -0.65 -12.84 -19.89
N TYR A 108 -0.25 -12.30 -18.74
CA TYR A 108 1.08 -11.74 -18.48
C TYR A 108 1.63 -12.32 -17.17
N ASN A 109 2.96 -12.44 -17.07
CA ASN A 109 3.66 -12.90 -15.86
C ASN A 109 3.09 -14.23 -15.35
N LEU A 110 3.17 -15.27 -16.19
CA LEU A 110 2.62 -16.60 -15.90
C LEU A 110 3.59 -17.41 -15.06
N TRP A 111 3.07 -17.98 -13.98
CA TRP A 111 3.79 -18.89 -13.08
C TRP A 111 3.08 -20.24 -13.01
N LEU A 112 3.84 -21.31 -13.22
CA LEU A 112 3.39 -22.69 -13.10
C LEU A 112 4.06 -23.35 -11.90
N PHE A 113 3.24 -24.00 -11.09
CA PHE A 113 3.68 -24.77 -9.94
C PHE A 113 3.20 -26.21 -10.06
N GLN A 114 4.05 -27.14 -9.65
CA GLN A 114 3.75 -28.56 -9.60
C GLN A 114 4.01 -29.04 -8.18
N PHE A 115 3.00 -29.64 -7.55
CA PHE A 115 3.09 -30.14 -6.19
C PHE A 115 2.87 -31.65 -6.15
N HIS A 116 3.59 -32.33 -5.27
CA HIS A 116 3.30 -33.70 -4.87
C HIS A 116 1.95 -33.77 -4.15
N GLU A 117 1.38 -34.98 -4.03
CA GLU A 117 0.12 -35.21 -3.30
C GLU A 117 0.14 -34.69 -1.85
N ASN A 118 1.30 -34.70 -1.21
CA ASN A 118 1.48 -34.16 0.15
C ASN A 118 1.57 -32.62 0.21
N GLY A 119 1.45 -31.93 -0.91
CA GLY A 119 1.51 -30.47 -1.02
C GLY A 119 2.93 -29.87 -1.10
N SER A 120 4.00 -30.66 -1.05
CA SER A 120 5.36 -30.16 -1.27
C SER A 120 5.65 -29.89 -2.76
N ILE A 121 6.44 -28.86 -3.06
CA ILE A 121 6.82 -28.54 -4.44
C ILE A 121 7.57 -29.71 -5.09
N ASN A 122 7.21 -30.04 -6.32
CA ASN A 122 7.89 -31.02 -7.16
C ASN A 122 8.66 -30.29 -8.27
N GLY A 123 9.97 -30.17 -8.09
CA GLY A 123 10.82 -29.34 -8.95
C GLY A 123 10.84 -27.87 -8.50
N LYS A 124 11.06 -26.96 -9.44
CA LYS A 124 11.09 -25.51 -9.19
C LYS A 124 9.86 -24.84 -9.79
N PRO A 125 9.31 -23.78 -9.17
CA PRO A 125 8.33 -22.92 -9.83
C PRO A 125 8.87 -22.41 -11.17
N HIS A 126 8.02 -22.39 -12.20
CA HIS A 126 8.42 -21.99 -13.55
C HIS A 126 7.70 -20.71 -13.97
N LYS A 127 8.47 -19.67 -14.30
CA LYS A 127 7.97 -18.51 -15.02
C LYS A 127 7.89 -18.86 -16.51
N LEU A 128 6.69 -18.92 -17.07
CA LEU A 128 6.45 -19.44 -18.43
C LEU A 128 6.57 -18.38 -19.53
N SER A 129 6.34 -17.12 -19.21
CA SER A 129 6.43 -16.04 -20.19
C SER A 129 6.72 -14.71 -19.51
N ASP A 130 7.65 -13.95 -20.08
CA ASP A 130 7.88 -12.55 -19.71
C ASP A 130 6.94 -11.59 -20.48
N VAL A 131 6.16 -12.05 -21.48
CA VAL A 131 5.25 -11.21 -22.27
C VAL A 131 3.99 -11.96 -22.78
N LYS A 132 2.88 -11.21 -22.92
CA LYS A 132 1.53 -11.47 -23.49
C LYS A 132 1.29 -12.81 -24.21
N THR A 133 0.41 -13.65 -23.66
CA THR A 133 -0.23 -14.79 -24.36
C THR A 133 -1.73 -14.52 -24.55
N ALA A 134 -2.25 -14.63 -25.79
CA ALA A 134 -3.68 -14.42 -26.07
C ALA A 134 -4.48 -15.74 -26.00
N ILE A 135 -5.63 -15.70 -25.34
CA ILE A 135 -6.48 -16.87 -25.08
C ILE A 135 -7.96 -16.55 -25.35
N ASN A 136 -8.72 -17.49 -25.93
CA ASN A 136 -10.16 -17.29 -26.18
C ASN A 136 -10.99 -17.93 -25.05
N ASP A 137 -11.47 -19.16 -25.29
CA ASP A 137 -12.18 -20.00 -24.31
C ASP A 137 -11.27 -21.09 -23.73
N MET A 138 -10.35 -21.58 -24.56
CA MET A 138 -9.42 -22.65 -24.25
C MET A 138 -8.16 -22.45 -25.11
N VAL A 139 -6.98 -22.54 -24.51
CA VAL A 139 -5.68 -22.50 -25.18
C VAL A 139 -4.86 -23.69 -24.75
N THR A 140 -3.87 -24.06 -25.55
CA THR A 140 -2.86 -25.02 -25.18
C THR A 140 -1.53 -24.28 -25.01
N ILE A 141 -0.89 -24.47 -23.86
CA ILE A 141 0.40 -23.85 -23.51
C ILE A 141 1.42 -24.98 -23.35
N ASP A 142 2.55 -24.90 -24.05
CA ASP A 142 3.64 -25.85 -23.89
C ASP A 142 4.45 -25.51 -22.64
N VAL A 143 4.49 -26.42 -21.68
CA VAL A 143 5.09 -26.20 -20.36
C VAL A 143 6.00 -27.36 -19.95
N PRO A 144 7.10 -27.09 -19.23
CA PRO A 144 7.90 -28.14 -18.61
C PRO A 144 7.17 -28.70 -17.38
N LEU A 145 7.07 -30.03 -17.29
CA LEU A 145 6.52 -30.73 -16.12
C LEU A 145 7.39 -31.91 -15.73
N VAL A 146 7.53 -32.15 -14.42
CA VAL A 146 8.17 -33.35 -13.88
C VAL A 146 7.21 -34.54 -13.97
N VAL A 147 7.69 -35.65 -14.53
CA VAL A 147 6.99 -36.94 -14.57
C VAL A 147 6.76 -37.46 -13.16
N ALA A 148 5.50 -37.47 -12.73
CA ALA A 148 5.04 -38.17 -11.52
C ALA A 148 3.52 -38.32 -11.54
N ASP A 149 3.01 -39.12 -10.60
CA ASP A 149 1.60 -39.46 -10.48
C ASP A 149 0.91 -38.63 -9.38
N ASN A 150 -0.40 -38.46 -9.51
CA ASN A 150 -1.30 -37.86 -8.51
C ASN A 150 -0.85 -36.49 -7.95
N GLN A 151 -0.35 -35.64 -8.83
CA GLN A 151 0.13 -34.29 -8.55
C GLN A 151 -1.01 -33.26 -8.52
N THR A 152 -0.69 -32.08 -7.99
CA THR A 152 -1.49 -30.86 -8.18
C THR A 152 -0.72 -29.88 -9.06
N LEU A 153 -1.36 -29.39 -10.12
CA LEU A 153 -0.86 -28.28 -10.92
C LEU A 153 -1.59 -27.01 -10.54
N TYR A 154 -0.83 -25.92 -10.39
CA TYR A 154 -1.37 -24.59 -10.12
C TYR A 154 -0.83 -23.61 -11.15
N LEU A 155 -1.72 -22.82 -11.74
CA LEU A 155 -1.37 -21.77 -12.70
C LEU A 155 -1.79 -20.42 -12.13
N LEU A 156 -0.83 -19.51 -12.06
CA LEU A 156 -1.02 -18.13 -11.61
C LEU A 156 -0.65 -17.17 -12.75
N VAL A 157 -1.51 -16.18 -12.98
CA VAL A 157 -1.30 -15.12 -13.96
C VAL A 157 -1.40 -13.79 -13.22
N LEU A 158 -0.31 -13.06 -13.11
CA LEU A 158 -0.27 -11.83 -12.29
C LEU A 158 -0.78 -10.59 -13.05
N GLY A 159 -0.79 -10.64 -14.39
CA GLY A 159 -1.08 -9.45 -15.19
C GLY A 159 0.16 -8.56 -15.37
N PRO A 160 0.09 -7.53 -16.22
CA PRO A 160 1.24 -6.71 -16.62
C PRO A 160 1.65 -5.68 -15.55
N LYS A 161 0.81 -5.48 -14.52
CA LYS A 161 1.01 -4.47 -13.46
C LYS A 161 1.52 -5.05 -12.16
N LEU A 162 1.54 -6.38 -12.02
CA LEU A 162 2.03 -7.09 -10.84
C LEU A 162 3.21 -7.96 -11.28
N ASP A 163 4.36 -7.78 -10.62
CA ASP A 163 5.59 -8.52 -10.91
C ASP A 163 6.19 -9.02 -9.58
N TYR A 164 5.78 -10.22 -9.18
CA TYR A 164 6.25 -10.88 -7.98
C TYR A 164 7.10 -12.09 -8.38
N ASP A 165 8.29 -12.22 -7.77
CA ASP A 165 9.10 -13.43 -7.89
C ASP A 165 8.53 -14.52 -6.98
N MET A 166 8.13 -15.65 -7.58
CA MET A 166 7.53 -16.78 -6.90
C MET A 166 8.46 -18.00 -6.84
N SER A 167 9.75 -17.81 -7.14
CA SER A 167 10.75 -18.89 -7.22
C SER A 167 10.97 -19.62 -5.89
N GLU A 168 10.74 -18.97 -4.75
CA GLU A 168 10.96 -19.52 -3.41
C GLU A 168 9.77 -20.34 -2.85
N VAL A 169 8.68 -20.50 -3.61
CA VAL A 169 7.49 -21.22 -3.14
C VAL A 169 7.80 -22.72 -2.97
N GLY A 170 7.73 -23.19 -1.72
CA GLY A 170 8.06 -24.57 -1.35
C GLY A 170 6.87 -25.51 -1.14
N THR A 171 5.67 -24.99 -0.84
CA THR A 171 4.47 -25.80 -0.59
C THR A 171 3.19 -25.15 -1.13
N LEU A 172 2.16 -25.97 -1.41
CA LEU A 172 0.85 -25.51 -1.87
C LEU A 172 0.15 -24.66 -0.80
N ASP A 173 0.30 -25.02 0.47
CA ASP A 173 -0.25 -24.27 1.59
C ASP A 173 0.38 -22.90 1.73
N ASP A 174 1.70 -22.79 1.51
CA ASP A 174 2.38 -21.50 1.50
C ASP A 174 1.90 -20.68 0.31
N LEU A 175 1.81 -21.28 -0.90
CA LEU A 175 1.25 -20.62 -2.09
C LEU A 175 -0.15 -20.07 -1.83
N LYS A 176 -1.06 -20.87 -1.25
CA LYS A 176 -2.45 -20.48 -0.99
C LYS A 176 -2.61 -19.33 0.02
N LYS A 177 -1.59 -19.05 0.84
CA LYS A 177 -1.54 -17.91 1.77
C LYS A 177 -1.00 -16.64 1.12
N TRP A 178 -0.45 -16.72 -0.10
CA TRP A 178 0.01 -15.54 -0.82
C TRP A 178 -1.12 -14.56 -1.09
N ASN A 179 -0.73 -13.31 -1.07
CA ASN A 179 -1.60 -12.19 -1.21
C ASN A 179 -0.86 -11.06 -1.95
N PHE A 180 -1.58 -10.32 -2.79
CA PHE A 180 -0.98 -9.32 -3.66
C PHE A 180 -1.60 -7.96 -3.39
N LYS A 181 -0.75 -6.96 -3.16
CA LYS A 181 -1.18 -5.56 -3.14
C LYS A 181 -1.39 -5.10 -4.58
N TYR A 182 -2.49 -4.39 -4.78
CA TYR A 182 -2.86 -3.82 -6.09
C TYR A 182 -3.29 -2.36 -5.99
N LEU A 183 -3.24 -1.79 -4.78
CA LEU A 183 -3.53 -0.38 -4.54
C LEU A 183 -2.22 0.36 -4.32
N THR A 184 -2.14 1.56 -4.87
CA THR A 184 -1.04 2.50 -4.69
C THR A 184 -1.59 3.84 -4.21
N ASN A 185 -0.72 4.76 -3.80
CA ASN A 185 -1.12 6.14 -3.52
C ASN A 185 -0.50 7.05 -4.58
N VAL A 186 -1.34 7.88 -5.18
CA VAL A 186 -0.95 8.90 -6.16
C VAL A 186 -1.73 10.17 -5.82
N GLU A 187 -1.02 11.27 -5.70
CA GLU A 187 -1.58 12.59 -5.40
C GLU A 187 -2.42 12.60 -4.10
N GLY A 188 -2.04 11.82 -3.09
CA GLY A 188 -2.76 11.77 -1.81
C GLY A 188 -4.02 10.90 -1.82
N HIS A 189 -4.32 10.23 -2.94
CA HIS A 189 -5.44 9.33 -3.09
C HIS A 189 -4.98 7.89 -3.29
N THR A 190 -5.74 6.95 -2.74
CA THR A 190 -5.54 5.54 -3.07
C THR A 190 -6.12 5.27 -4.46
N GLN A 191 -5.30 4.69 -5.33
CA GLN A 191 -5.67 4.30 -6.70
C GLN A 191 -5.41 2.81 -6.91
N SER A 192 -6.17 2.20 -7.83
CA SER A 192 -5.94 0.82 -8.26
C SER A 192 -4.88 0.79 -9.35
N LEU A 193 -3.89 -0.10 -9.23
CA LEU A 193 -2.97 -0.45 -10.31
C LEU A 193 -3.70 -1.18 -11.45
N ILE A 194 -4.84 -1.81 -11.14
CA ILE A 194 -5.66 -2.58 -12.07
C ILE A 194 -6.85 -1.73 -12.48
N THR A 195 -6.85 -1.26 -13.71
CA THR A 195 -7.83 -0.30 -14.27
C THR A 195 -8.53 -0.82 -15.51
N ALA A 196 -8.08 -1.94 -16.06
CA ALA A 196 -8.67 -2.55 -17.24
C ALA A 196 -8.73 -4.09 -17.16
N ASP A 197 -9.64 -4.68 -17.94
CA ASP A 197 -9.90 -6.13 -17.97
C ASP A 197 -8.65 -6.96 -18.33
N ASN A 198 -7.74 -6.42 -19.15
CA ASN A 198 -6.49 -7.09 -19.54
C ASN A 198 -5.37 -6.98 -18.49
N GLU A 199 -5.61 -6.29 -17.38
CA GLU A 199 -4.68 -6.14 -16.27
C GLU A 199 -5.01 -7.08 -15.10
N VAL A 200 -6.21 -7.66 -15.09
CA VAL A 200 -6.72 -8.49 -13.99
C VAL A 200 -5.91 -9.77 -13.83
N PRO A 201 -5.51 -10.15 -12.59
CA PRO A 201 -4.85 -11.42 -12.34
C PRO A 201 -5.82 -12.61 -12.31
N PHE A 202 -5.31 -13.80 -12.62
CA PHE A 202 -6.05 -15.05 -12.67
C PHE A 202 -5.33 -16.15 -11.90
N ALA A 203 -6.07 -17.11 -11.36
CA ALA A 203 -5.48 -18.36 -10.86
C ALA A 203 -6.38 -19.57 -11.10
N GLY A 204 -5.77 -20.74 -11.17
CA GLY A 204 -6.47 -22.01 -11.31
C GLY A 204 -5.65 -23.18 -10.75
N GLU A 205 -6.36 -24.19 -10.28
CA GLU A 205 -5.81 -25.39 -9.64
C GLU A 205 -6.45 -26.63 -10.24
N VAL A 206 -5.65 -27.67 -10.46
CA VAL A 206 -6.15 -29.01 -10.78
C VAL A 206 -5.35 -30.06 -10.02
N SER A 207 -6.05 -30.96 -9.35
CA SER A 207 -5.46 -32.04 -8.55
C SER A 207 -5.72 -33.39 -9.19
N GLY A 208 -4.93 -34.40 -8.83
CA GLY A 208 -5.02 -35.74 -9.40
C GLY A 208 -4.47 -35.81 -10.82
N VAL A 209 -3.40 -35.07 -11.08
CA VAL A 209 -2.71 -35.03 -12.37
C VAL A 209 -1.58 -36.04 -12.41
N THR A 210 -1.51 -36.83 -13.47
CA THR A 210 -0.41 -37.75 -13.74
C THR A 210 0.30 -37.32 -15.01
N VAL A 211 1.60 -37.04 -14.91
CA VAL A 211 2.44 -36.66 -16.05
C VAL A 211 3.23 -37.88 -16.48
N VAL A 212 2.99 -38.36 -17.70
CA VAL A 212 3.69 -39.53 -18.27
C VAL A 212 4.72 -39.10 -19.30
N ASN A 213 5.84 -39.81 -19.31
CA ASN A 213 6.89 -39.63 -20.31
C ASN A 213 6.51 -40.32 -21.63
N VAL A 214 6.61 -39.59 -22.74
CA VAL A 214 6.42 -40.09 -24.10
C VAL A 214 7.63 -39.71 -24.97
N ASP A 215 7.92 -40.47 -26.02
CA ASP A 215 9.01 -40.16 -26.98
C ASP A 215 10.40 -39.99 -26.32
N ASP A 216 10.81 -40.95 -25.49
CA ASP A 216 12.16 -40.99 -24.86
C ASP A 216 12.51 -39.74 -24.02
N GLY A 217 11.50 -39.03 -23.51
CA GLY A 217 11.63 -37.86 -22.63
C GLY A 217 11.73 -36.52 -23.31
N LYS A 218 11.37 -36.43 -24.59
CA LYS A 218 11.23 -35.14 -25.28
C LYS A 218 9.83 -34.55 -25.12
N ARG A 219 8.81 -35.38 -24.88
CA ARG A 219 7.41 -34.98 -24.76
C ARG A 219 6.75 -35.72 -23.59
N GLY A 220 5.71 -35.16 -23.03
CA GLY A 220 4.89 -35.82 -22.04
C GLY A 220 3.41 -35.71 -22.37
N LEU A 221 2.62 -36.57 -21.75
CA LEU A 221 1.16 -36.45 -21.72
C LEU A 221 0.70 -36.23 -20.29
N VAL A 222 -0.37 -35.46 -20.13
CA VAL A 222 -1.05 -35.28 -18.86
C VAL A 222 -2.32 -36.10 -18.86
N GLU A 223 -2.46 -36.95 -17.85
CA GLU A 223 -3.67 -37.68 -17.54
C GLU A 223 -4.30 -37.09 -16.28
N TYR A 224 -5.62 -36.92 -16.31
CA TYR A 224 -6.37 -36.39 -15.18
C TYR A 224 -7.21 -37.51 -14.55
N ASN A 225 -7.22 -37.58 -13.23
CA ASN A 225 -8.07 -38.50 -12.46
C ASN A 225 -9.54 -38.08 -12.60
N LYS A 226 -10.19 -38.51 -13.70
CA LYS A 226 -11.51 -38.09 -14.21
C LYS A 226 -12.63 -38.04 -13.15
N PRO A 227 -13.02 -36.86 -12.64
CA PRO A 227 -14.34 -36.65 -12.06
C PRO A 227 -15.36 -36.47 -13.21
N VAL A 228 -16.63 -36.80 -12.94
CA VAL A 228 -17.72 -36.60 -13.92
C VAL A 228 -17.88 -35.10 -14.21
N GLY A 229 -17.75 -34.69 -15.47
CA GLY A 229 -17.91 -33.30 -15.93
C GLY A 229 -16.61 -32.52 -16.16
N PHE A 230 -15.44 -33.13 -15.94
CA PHE A 230 -14.15 -32.48 -16.17
C PHE A 230 -13.79 -32.41 -17.67
N VAL A 231 -13.47 -31.20 -18.16
CA VAL A 231 -13.22 -30.89 -19.58
C VAL A 231 -11.76 -31.03 -20.02
N GLY A 232 -10.84 -31.39 -19.13
CA GLY A 232 -9.42 -31.60 -19.46
C GLY A 232 -8.64 -30.29 -19.56
N GLY A 233 -8.04 -29.87 -18.45
CA GLY A 233 -7.22 -28.65 -18.39
C GLY A 233 -7.22 -27.97 -17.02
N ILE A 234 -6.54 -26.83 -16.91
CA ILE A 234 -6.63 -25.91 -15.78
C ILE A 234 -7.64 -24.81 -16.10
N GLU A 235 -8.67 -24.69 -15.29
CA GLU A 235 -9.59 -23.56 -15.36
C GLU A 235 -9.04 -22.42 -14.49
N VAL A 236 -8.69 -21.29 -15.11
CA VAL A 236 -8.22 -20.11 -14.37
C VAL A 236 -9.32 -19.06 -14.29
N ARG A 237 -9.56 -18.54 -13.08
CA ARG A 237 -10.61 -17.55 -12.78
C ARG A 237 -9.99 -16.23 -12.40
N ARG A 238 -10.68 -15.13 -12.71
CA ARG A 238 -10.30 -13.79 -12.24
C ARG A 238 -10.23 -13.80 -10.72
N LEU A 239 -9.19 -13.19 -10.17
CA LEU A 239 -9.04 -13.00 -8.73
C LEU A 239 -9.68 -11.72 -8.21
N MET A 240 -10.35 -10.97 -9.09
CA MET A 240 -10.99 -9.68 -8.80
C MET A 240 -12.40 -9.62 -9.39
N ALA A 241 -13.22 -8.72 -8.84
CA ALA A 241 -14.52 -8.33 -9.35
C ALA A 241 -14.42 -7.05 -10.20
N ARG A 242 -15.39 -6.84 -11.09
CA ARG A 242 -15.62 -5.56 -11.75
C ARG A 242 -16.93 -4.95 -11.26
N ILE A 243 -16.90 -3.71 -10.81
CA ILE A 243 -18.07 -2.95 -10.41
C ILE A 243 -18.22 -1.80 -11.41
N THR A 244 -19.38 -1.71 -12.06
CA THR A 244 -19.69 -0.61 -12.99
C THR A 244 -20.97 0.07 -12.53
N LEU A 245 -20.92 1.37 -12.25
CA LEU A 245 -22.10 2.18 -11.97
C LEU A 245 -22.42 3.06 -13.18
N ARG A 246 -23.56 2.81 -13.81
CA ARG A 246 -24.15 3.67 -14.83
C ARG A 246 -25.20 4.58 -14.20
N TYR A 247 -24.97 5.89 -14.16
CA TYR A 247 -25.79 6.79 -13.36
C TYR A 247 -26.24 8.05 -14.12
N LYS A 248 -27.33 8.65 -13.64
CA LYS A 248 -27.78 9.99 -14.01
C LYS A 248 -28.06 10.80 -12.75
N PHE A 249 -27.57 12.04 -12.68
CA PHE A 249 -27.76 12.92 -11.53
C PHE A 249 -28.49 14.19 -11.99
N GLU A 250 -29.73 14.37 -11.51
CA GLU A 250 -30.68 15.42 -11.92
C GLU A 250 -31.36 16.04 -10.68
N VAL A 251 -30.59 16.35 -9.64
CA VAL A 251 -31.13 16.96 -8.42
C VAL A 251 -31.13 18.47 -8.57
N GLU A 252 -32.29 19.10 -8.36
CA GLU A 252 -32.43 20.55 -8.47
C GLU A 252 -31.51 21.27 -7.48
N ASN A 253 -30.85 22.35 -7.91
CA ASN A 253 -29.90 23.14 -7.14
C ASN A 253 -28.66 22.39 -6.63
N TYR A 254 -28.43 21.16 -7.09
CA TYR A 254 -27.26 20.37 -6.73
C TYR A 254 -26.51 19.88 -7.97
N GLN A 255 -25.19 19.77 -7.84
CA GLN A 255 -24.30 19.19 -8.84
C GLN A 255 -23.51 18.04 -8.22
N LEU A 256 -23.40 16.92 -8.94
CA LEU A 256 -22.51 15.83 -8.53
C LEU A 256 -21.06 16.31 -8.62
N GLN A 257 -20.25 15.97 -7.61
CA GLN A 257 -18.82 16.29 -7.58
C GLN A 257 -17.94 15.10 -7.84
N GLY A 258 -18.40 13.91 -7.47
CA GLY A 258 -17.58 12.73 -7.47
C GLY A 258 -18.30 11.51 -6.93
N LEU A 259 -17.70 10.35 -7.17
CA LEU A 259 -18.09 9.08 -6.59
C LEU A 259 -16.96 8.56 -5.70
N LYS A 260 -17.31 7.99 -4.55
CA LYS A 260 -16.39 7.24 -3.71
C LYS A 260 -16.81 5.78 -3.68
N LEU A 261 -15.89 4.86 -3.95
CA LEU A 261 -16.06 3.44 -3.65
C LEU A 261 -15.38 3.15 -2.32
N LEU A 262 -16.17 2.92 -1.27
CA LEU A 262 -15.70 2.66 0.08
C LEU A 262 -15.61 1.15 0.36
N ASN A 263 -14.82 0.80 1.37
CA ASN A 263 -14.63 -0.57 1.82
C ASN A 263 -14.10 -1.49 0.71
N VAL A 264 -13.09 -0.99 -0.03
CA VAL A 264 -12.36 -1.76 -1.04
C VAL A 264 -11.26 -2.55 -0.33
N ASN A 265 -11.28 -3.88 -0.38
CA ASN A 265 -10.21 -4.67 0.21
C ASN A 265 -8.89 -4.38 -0.52
N ASN A 266 -7.81 -4.11 0.21
CA ASN A 266 -6.54 -3.69 -0.39
C ASN A 266 -5.71 -4.84 -1.00
N THR A 267 -6.16 -6.08 -0.83
CA THR A 267 -5.35 -7.26 -1.06
C THR A 267 -6.10 -8.31 -1.90
N ILE A 268 -5.49 -8.71 -3.01
CA ILE A 268 -5.94 -9.85 -3.82
C ILE A 268 -5.47 -11.12 -3.12
N ARG A 269 -6.37 -12.09 -2.95
CA ARG A 269 -6.05 -13.38 -2.32
C ARG A 269 -6.18 -14.51 -3.33
N LEU A 270 -5.35 -15.53 -3.16
CA LEU A 270 -5.53 -16.80 -3.86
C LEU A 270 -6.61 -17.67 -3.21
N SER A 271 -6.77 -17.54 -1.89
CA SER A 271 -7.79 -18.23 -1.11
C SER A 271 -8.79 -17.24 -0.51
N ASN A 272 -10.06 -17.46 -0.82
CA ASN A 272 -11.13 -16.51 -0.54
C ASN A 272 -11.89 -16.88 0.73
N PRO A 273 -12.00 -15.99 1.73
CA PRO A 273 -12.76 -16.29 2.93
C PRO A 273 -14.26 -16.25 2.64
N SER A 274 -15.04 -17.01 3.41
CA SER A 274 -16.51 -16.91 3.35
C SER A 274 -17.02 -15.55 3.84
N LYS A 275 -16.22 -14.83 4.64
CA LYS A 275 -16.52 -13.49 5.13
C LYS A 275 -15.22 -12.74 5.46
N ASN A 276 -15.10 -11.52 4.97
CA ASN A 276 -14.00 -10.61 5.29
C ASN A 276 -14.23 -9.94 6.66
N THR A 277 -13.14 -9.68 7.39
CA THR A 277 -13.19 -9.21 8.79
C THR A 277 -12.64 -7.79 8.91
N ALA A 278 -12.68 -7.23 10.13
CA ALA A 278 -12.06 -5.94 10.44
C ALA A 278 -10.53 -6.00 10.57
N GLU A 279 -9.94 -7.20 10.58
CA GLU A 279 -8.48 -7.38 10.53
C GLU A 279 -7.93 -7.15 9.12
N ASP A 280 -8.81 -7.24 8.11
CA ASP A 280 -8.48 -6.85 6.74
C ASP A 280 -8.29 -5.35 6.64
N THR A 281 -7.44 -4.93 5.70
CA THR A 281 -7.24 -3.51 5.42
C THR A 281 -8.10 -3.09 4.25
N TYR A 282 -8.85 -2.00 4.43
CA TYR A 282 -9.75 -1.45 3.43
C TYR A 282 -9.30 -0.05 3.00
N ALA A 283 -9.61 0.29 1.76
CA ALA A 283 -9.34 1.59 1.17
C ALA A 283 -10.62 2.21 0.60
N THR A 284 -10.50 3.49 0.23
CA THR A 284 -11.51 4.23 -0.52
C THR A 284 -10.91 4.65 -1.85
N LEU A 285 -11.63 4.41 -2.95
CA LEU A 285 -11.25 4.87 -4.28
C LEU A 285 -12.15 6.05 -4.68
N GLU A 286 -11.55 7.13 -5.17
CA GLU A 286 -12.27 8.32 -5.63
C GLU A 286 -12.35 8.37 -7.16
N THR A 287 -13.46 8.88 -7.67
CA THR A 287 -13.66 9.16 -9.11
C THR A 287 -14.19 10.58 -9.23
N VAL A 288 -13.34 11.49 -9.70
CA VAL A 288 -13.60 12.93 -9.87
C VAL A 288 -13.74 13.32 -11.34
N ASP A 289 -13.03 12.62 -12.23
CA ASP A 289 -13.11 12.82 -13.66
C ASP A 289 -14.09 11.83 -14.26
N PHE A 290 -15.14 12.37 -14.90
CA PHE A 290 -16.16 11.57 -15.55
C PHE A 290 -15.98 11.66 -17.05
N GLU A 291 -15.95 10.50 -17.72
CA GLU A 291 -16.14 10.47 -19.17
C GLU A 291 -17.50 11.11 -19.51
N GLY A 292 -17.59 11.72 -20.70
CA GLY A 292 -18.83 12.30 -21.18
C GLY A 292 -19.98 11.27 -21.16
N PRO A 293 -21.24 11.73 -21.04
CA PRO A 293 -22.35 10.81 -20.95
C PRO A 293 -22.52 10.02 -22.25
N ASP A 294 -23.12 8.85 -22.13
CA ASP A 294 -23.53 8.04 -23.27
C ASP A 294 -24.73 8.65 -24.01
N SER A 295 -25.16 8.01 -25.10
CA SER A 295 -26.26 8.47 -25.95
C SER A 295 -27.62 8.61 -25.25
N ASN A 296 -27.76 8.11 -24.02
CA ASN A 296 -28.95 8.22 -23.19
C ASN A 296 -28.74 9.15 -21.98
N ASP A 297 -27.72 10.00 -22.02
CA ASP A 297 -27.33 10.94 -20.95
C ASP A 297 -26.92 10.26 -19.63
N PHE A 298 -26.45 9.00 -19.67
CA PHE A 298 -25.89 8.32 -18.49
C PHE A 298 -24.37 8.42 -18.48
N TYR A 299 -23.81 8.71 -17.32
CA TYR A 299 -22.38 8.62 -17.03
C TYR A 299 -22.05 7.21 -16.52
N SER A 300 -20.78 6.81 -16.61
CA SER A 300 -20.31 5.53 -16.11
C SER A 300 -19.02 5.66 -15.32
N ALA A 301 -18.92 4.90 -14.22
CA ALA A 301 -17.69 4.69 -13.47
C ALA A 301 -17.45 3.19 -13.28
N THR A 302 -16.21 2.74 -13.47
CA THR A 302 -15.84 1.32 -13.37
C THR A 302 -14.64 1.14 -12.46
N TRP A 303 -14.71 0.14 -11.58
CA TRP A 303 -13.63 -0.25 -10.68
C TRP A 303 -13.37 -1.74 -10.75
N TYR A 304 -12.10 -2.13 -10.60
CA TYR A 304 -11.67 -3.51 -10.40
C TYR A 304 -11.24 -3.67 -8.95
N VAL A 305 -11.88 -4.58 -8.22
CA VAL A 305 -11.66 -4.70 -6.77
C VAL A 305 -11.39 -6.13 -6.36
N ALA A 306 -10.53 -6.30 -5.36
CA ALA A 306 -10.45 -7.55 -4.64
C ALA A 306 -11.77 -7.85 -3.92
N GLN A 307 -11.94 -9.11 -3.55
CA GLN A 307 -13.16 -9.56 -2.90
C GLN A 307 -13.44 -8.84 -1.57
N ASN A 308 -14.72 -8.74 -1.25
CA ASN A 308 -15.21 -8.33 0.05
C ASN A 308 -16.57 -8.99 0.32
N CYS A 309 -16.54 -10.13 1.01
CA CYS A 309 -17.72 -10.88 1.39
C CYS A 309 -18.20 -10.46 2.78
N GLN A 310 -19.45 -10.02 2.89
CA GLN A 310 -20.09 -9.58 4.15
C GLN A 310 -21.33 -10.41 4.53
N GLY A 311 -21.83 -11.22 3.61
CA GLY A 311 -22.95 -12.14 3.74
C GLY A 311 -24.32 -11.51 3.47
N THR A 312 -25.34 -12.32 3.74
CA THR A 312 -26.75 -11.95 3.65
C THR A 312 -27.29 -11.46 4.99
N ILE A 313 -28.00 -10.33 5.00
CA ILE A 313 -28.64 -9.75 6.19
C ILE A 313 -30.16 -9.89 6.08
N GLU A 314 -30.75 -10.85 6.80
CA GLU A 314 -32.18 -11.19 6.69
C GLU A 314 -33.15 -10.05 7.06
N LYS A 315 -32.72 -9.12 7.93
CA LYS A 315 -33.54 -7.98 8.36
C LYS A 315 -33.79 -6.94 7.28
N ILE A 316 -32.97 -6.93 6.24
CA ILE A 316 -33.09 -5.99 5.13
C ILE A 316 -34.08 -6.57 4.12
N LEU A 317 -35.25 -5.95 4.06
CA LEU A 317 -36.38 -6.36 3.23
C LEU A 317 -36.64 -5.37 2.07
N SER A 318 -36.10 -4.16 2.15
CA SER A 318 -36.26 -3.12 1.12
C SER A 318 -34.98 -2.30 0.92
N GLU A 319 -34.88 -1.68 -0.25
CA GLU A 319 -33.68 -0.94 -0.66
C GLU A 319 -33.36 0.25 0.26
N ASN A 320 -34.36 0.97 0.76
CA ASN A 320 -34.19 2.06 1.72
C ASN A 320 -33.68 1.61 3.11
N GLN A 321 -33.63 0.29 3.38
CA GLN A 321 -33.00 -0.27 4.59
C GLN A 321 -31.52 -0.63 4.36
N ARG A 322 -31.03 -0.55 3.11
CA ARG A 322 -29.63 -0.80 2.75
C ARG A 322 -28.76 0.42 3.05
N TYR A 323 -28.71 0.82 4.32
CA TYR A 323 -27.86 1.90 4.79
C TYR A 323 -27.15 1.50 6.08
N TYR A 324 -26.01 2.13 6.28
CA TYR A 324 -25.32 2.16 7.57
C TYR A 324 -24.73 3.54 7.74
N LYS A 325 -24.92 4.13 8.92
CA LYS A 325 -24.34 5.43 9.27
C LYS A 325 -24.04 5.50 10.76
N ILE A 326 -23.15 6.43 11.12
CA ILE A 326 -22.89 6.79 12.51
C ILE A 326 -23.53 8.15 12.78
N VAL A 327 -24.43 8.20 13.77
CA VAL A 327 -25.05 9.43 14.28
C VAL A 327 -24.69 9.55 15.75
N ASP A 328 -24.01 10.64 16.14
CA ASP A 328 -23.59 10.87 17.52
C ASP A 328 -22.85 9.67 18.17
N LYS A 329 -21.90 9.08 17.41
CA LYS A 329 -21.15 7.86 17.80
C LYS A 329 -22.00 6.59 17.97
N THR A 330 -23.26 6.63 17.56
CA THR A 330 -24.18 5.49 17.61
C THR A 330 -24.43 4.98 16.19
N PRO A 331 -24.25 3.68 15.92
CA PRO A 331 -24.56 3.11 14.62
C PRO A 331 -26.08 3.05 14.38
N ALA A 332 -26.49 3.31 13.14
CA ALA A 332 -27.86 3.20 12.67
C ALA A 332 -27.91 2.51 11.30
N GLY A 333 -28.93 1.67 11.09
CA GLY A 333 -29.09 0.83 9.90
C GLY A 333 -28.56 -0.59 10.11
N ASP A 334 -29.08 -1.54 9.32
CA ASP A 334 -28.75 -2.96 9.42
C ASP A 334 -27.70 -3.40 8.37
N ALA A 335 -27.29 -2.53 7.44
CA ALA A 335 -26.29 -2.89 6.42
C ALA A 335 -24.90 -3.09 7.07
N PRO A 336 -24.07 -3.99 6.53
CA PRO A 336 -22.76 -4.27 7.10
C PRO A 336 -21.84 -3.06 6.99
N PRO A 337 -21.18 -2.61 8.09
CA PRO A 337 -20.32 -1.43 8.08
C PRO A 337 -19.13 -1.54 7.12
N LEU A 338 -18.67 -2.76 6.88
CA LEU A 338 -17.55 -3.07 5.98
C LEU A 338 -18.02 -3.54 4.59
N GLY A 339 -19.31 -3.43 4.26
CA GLY A 339 -19.81 -3.77 2.91
C GLY A 339 -19.33 -2.77 1.87
N THR A 340 -18.91 -3.26 0.71
CA THR A 340 -18.52 -2.41 -0.42
C THR A 340 -19.70 -1.56 -0.87
N GLN A 341 -19.48 -0.26 -0.96
CA GLN A 341 -20.52 0.71 -1.24
C GLN A 341 -19.99 1.90 -2.02
N ILE A 342 -20.88 2.48 -2.83
CA ILE A 342 -20.63 3.68 -3.59
C ILE A 342 -21.35 4.83 -2.90
N GLU A 343 -20.65 5.93 -2.70
CA GLU A 343 -21.24 7.20 -2.28
C GLU A 343 -21.13 8.22 -3.41
N ALA A 344 -22.27 8.77 -3.84
CA ALA A 344 -22.31 9.93 -4.71
C ALA A 344 -22.34 11.20 -3.85
N TRP A 345 -21.40 12.11 -4.07
CA TRP A 345 -21.27 13.35 -3.30
C TRP A 345 -21.67 14.54 -4.16
N ALA A 346 -22.63 15.32 -3.68
CA ALA A 346 -23.21 16.43 -4.43
C ALA A 346 -23.26 17.73 -3.62
N TYR A 347 -23.16 18.85 -4.32
CA TYR A 347 -23.04 20.18 -3.72
C TYR A 347 -24.10 21.14 -4.21
N PRO A 348 -24.54 22.09 -3.38
CA PRO A 348 -25.37 23.19 -3.82
C PRO A 348 -24.69 23.97 -4.94
N THR A 349 -25.46 24.36 -5.95
CA THR A 349 -25.01 25.26 -7.02
C THR A 349 -25.14 26.74 -6.63
N THR A 350 -25.67 27.04 -5.44
CA THR A 350 -25.87 28.41 -4.94
C THR A 350 -24.65 28.91 -4.16
N ALA A 351 -24.20 30.14 -4.47
CA ALA A 351 -23.00 30.74 -3.88
C ALA A 351 -23.09 31.00 -2.35
N SER A 352 -24.28 30.90 -1.75
CA SER A 352 -24.51 31.13 -0.32
C SER A 352 -24.43 29.86 0.53
N ALA A 353 -24.36 28.67 -0.08
CA ALA A 353 -24.38 27.37 0.61
C ALA A 353 -23.07 26.58 0.40
N THR A 354 -21.93 27.27 0.33
CA THR A 354 -20.62 26.69 -0.04
C THR A 354 -20.13 25.59 0.90
N ASP A 355 -20.68 25.55 2.11
CA ASP A 355 -20.24 24.62 3.15
C ASP A 355 -21.18 23.42 3.25
N GLU A 356 -22.27 23.33 2.50
CA GLU A 356 -23.22 22.21 2.58
C GLU A 356 -22.96 21.17 1.49
N TYR A 357 -23.25 19.90 1.79
CA TYR A 357 -23.18 18.83 0.79
C TYR A 357 -24.11 17.67 1.13
N ALA A 358 -24.46 16.91 0.10
CA ALA A 358 -25.30 15.72 0.17
C ALA A 358 -24.52 14.47 -0.24
N ILE A 359 -24.73 13.37 0.49
CA ILE A 359 -24.21 12.03 0.16
C ILE A 359 -25.38 11.11 -0.18
N TYR A 360 -25.26 10.33 -1.26
CA TYR A 360 -26.20 9.27 -1.66
C TYR A 360 -25.48 7.91 -1.59
N GLN A 361 -25.87 7.06 -0.65
CA GLN A 361 -25.22 5.77 -0.37
C GLN A 361 -25.86 4.60 -1.15
N MET A 362 -25.02 3.77 -1.78
CA MET A 362 -25.41 2.67 -2.64
C MET A 362 -24.56 1.43 -2.36
N TYR A 363 -25.12 0.40 -1.70
CA TYR A 363 -24.38 -0.84 -1.46
C TYR A 363 -24.32 -1.76 -2.69
N VAL A 364 -23.17 -2.40 -2.87
CA VAL A 364 -22.94 -3.43 -3.89
C VAL A 364 -23.15 -4.82 -3.26
N GLY A 365 -23.63 -5.79 -4.04
CA GLY A 365 -23.74 -7.18 -3.58
C GLY A 365 -24.42 -8.13 -4.57
N ASN A 366 -24.29 -9.45 -4.36
CA ASN A 366 -24.68 -10.52 -5.30
C ASN A 366 -26.15 -10.60 -5.70
N ASN A 367 -27.04 -9.90 -5.00
CA ASN A 367 -28.44 -9.83 -5.40
C ASN A 367 -29.00 -8.41 -5.40
N ASN A 368 -28.16 -7.42 -5.05
CA ASN A 368 -28.54 -6.02 -4.88
C ASN A 368 -29.80 -5.82 -4.00
N THR A 369 -30.03 -6.71 -3.03
CA THR A 369 -31.12 -6.63 -2.05
C THR A 369 -30.60 -6.79 -0.62
N ASN A 370 -30.40 -8.01 -0.15
CA ASN A 370 -29.98 -8.28 1.23
C ASN A 370 -28.62 -8.96 1.34
N ASN A 371 -27.98 -9.30 0.21
CA ASN A 371 -26.61 -9.82 0.17
C ASN A 371 -25.64 -8.69 -0.20
N PHE A 372 -24.49 -8.68 0.49
CA PHE A 372 -23.46 -7.64 0.39
C PHE A 372 -22.10 -8.22 -0.01
N ASP A 373 -22.09 -9.40 -0.62
CA ASP A 373 -20.87 -10.06 -1.09
C ASP A 373 -20.42 -9.47 -2.43
N VAL A 374 -19.14 -9.07 -2.46
CA VAL A 374 -18.38 -8.79 -3.68
C VAL A 374 -17.38 -9.92 -3.86
N GLU A 375 -17.64 -10.79 -4.83
CA GLU A 375 -16.88 -11.99 -5.10
C GLU A 375 -15.99 -11.84 -6.33
N PRO A 376 -14.82 -12.51 -6.37
CA PRO A 376 -13.98 -12.49 -7.54
C PRO A 376 -14.67 -13.16 -8.73
N ASN A 377 -14.25 -12.81 -9.95
CA ASN A 377 -14.88 -13.28 -11.19
C ASN A 377 -16.36 -12.89 -11.35
N HIS A 378 -16.81 -11.82 -10.67
CA HIS A 378 -18.16 -11.26 -10.83
C HIS A 378 -18.15 -9.87 -11.47
N PHE A 379 -19.17 -9.58 -12.26
CA PHE A 379 -19.43 -8.28 -12.87
C PHE A 379 -20.72 -7.66 -12.29
N TYR A 380 -20.55 -6.68 -11.40
CA TYR A 380 -21.64 -5.94 -10.77
C TYR A 380 -22.00 -4.72 -11.63
N ASN A 381 -22.92 -4.92 -12.59
CA ASN A 381 -23.39 -3.86 -13.49
C ASN A 381 -24.59 -3.14 -12.86
N LEU A 382 -24.35 -2.04 -12.15
CA LEU A 382 -25.34 -1.24 -11.45
C LEU A 382 -25.85 -0.08 -12.32
N ARG A 383 -27.13 0.26 -12.19
CA ARG A 383 -27.73 1.43 -12.82
C ARG A 383 -28.60 2.22 -11.84
N THR A 384 -28.52 3.54 -11.86
CA THR A 384 -29.33 4.43 -11.00
C THR A 384 -29.66 5.78 -11.66
N THR A 385 -30.74 6.40 -11.22
CA THR A 385 -31.07 7.81 -11.52
C THR A 385 -31.41 8.50 -10.20
N ILE A 386 -30.72 9.58 -9.90
CA ILE A 386 -30.88 10.38 -8.67
C ILE A 386 -31.50 11.72 -9.10
N ASN A 387 -32.78 11.93 -8.80
CA ASN A 387 -33.55 13.05 -9.35
C ASN A 387 -34.57 13.65 -8.36
N THR A 388 -34.46 13.33 -7.08
CA THR A 388 -35.40 13.81 -6.06
C THR A 388 -34.79 14.96 -5.27
N ASP A 389 -35.56 16.03 -5.07
CA ASP A 389 -35.18 17.16 -4.20
C ASP A 389 -34.92 16.70 -2.76
N LEU A 390 -33.91 17.29 -2.10
CA LEU A 390 -33.47 16.90 -0.77
C LEU A 390 -34.54 17.07 0.31
N THR A 391 -35.43 18.06 0.18
CA THR A 391 -36.54 18.26 1.14
C THR A 391 -37.49 17.07 1.13
N SER A 392 -37.73 16.52 -0.06
CA SER A 392 -38.57 15.34 -0.27
C SER A 392 -37.87 14.06 0.13
N ALA A 393 -36.53 14.03 0.03
CA ALA A 393 -35.70 12.88 0.35
C ALA A 393 -35.32 12.71 1.83
N LYS A 394 -35.69 13.66 2.70
CA LYS A 394 -35.26 13.72 4.13
C LYS A 394 -35.54 12.48 4.99
N ASN A 395 -36.45 11.60 4.57
CA ASN A 395 -36.81 10.38 5.29
C ASN A 395 -36.03 9.14 4.80
N ASP A 396 -35.25 9.26 3.72
CA ASP A 396 -34.39 8.18 3.23
C ASP A 396 -33.02 8.27 3.90
N GLU A 397 -32.73 7.32 4.76
CA GLU A 397 -31.53 7.29 5.58
C GLU A 397 -30.23 7.01 4.77
N ARG A 398 -30.37 6.63 3.50
CA ARG A 398 -29.26 6.54 2.53
C ARG A 398 -28.77 7.91 2.10
N ILE A 399 -29.57 8.95 2.28
CA ILE A 399 -29.26 10.33 1.91
C ILE A 399 -28.89 11.12 3.16
N ARG A 400 -27.76 11.82 3.11
CA ARG A 400 -27.22 12.54 4.26
C ARG A 400 -26.79 13.94 3.86
N MET A 401 -27.17 14.93 4.66
CA MET A 401 -26.76 16.32 4.49
C MET A 401 -25.80 16.71 5.61
N TYR A 402 -24.73 17.39 5.25
CA TYR A 402 -23.67 17.77 6.17
C TYR A 402 -23.17 19.17 5.86
N THR A 403 -22.52 19.77 6.86
CA THR A 403 -21.71 20.98 6.67
C THR A 403 -20.24 20.59 6.69
N ALA A 404 -19.52 20.87 5.60
CA ALA A 404 -18.09 20.74 5.47
C ALA A 404 -17.36 21.68 6.43
N SER A 405 -16.40 21.15 7.19
CA SER A 405 -15.47 21.94 7.99
C SER A 405 -14.06 21.74 7.47
N GLN A 406 -13.31 22.83 7.29
CA GLN A 406 -11.90 22.76 6.95
C GLN A 406 -11.06 22.73 8.22
N TYR A 407 -10.07 21.83 8.25
CA TYR A 407 -8.94 21.95 9.16
C TYR A 407 -7.70 21.31 8.53
N VAL A 408 -6.54 21.79 8.93
CA VAL A 408 -5.25 21.13 8.68
C VAL A 408 -4.78 20.64 10.04
N GLU A 409 -4.60 19.34 10.17
CA GLU A 409 -4.00 18.73 11.35
C GLU A 409 -2.53 18.46 11.07
N PHE A 410 -1.70 19.29 11.71
CA PHE A 410 -0.26 19.25 11.61
C PHE A 410 0.35 19.98 12.80
N HIS A 411 1.20 19.27 13.54
CA HIS A 411 1.90 19.82 14.68
C HIS A 411 3.33 20.16 14.26
N ALA A 412 3.71 21.43 14.41
CA ALA A 412 4.94 21.97 13.84
C ALA A 412 5.82 22.63 14.91
N SER A 413 7.05 22.97 14.57
CA SER A 413 7.90 23.78 15.46
C SER A 413 7.27 25.14 15.76
N GLN A 414 6.61 25.76 14.77
CA GLN A 414 5.87 27.01 14.95
C GLN A 414 4.73 27.18 13.94
N ASN A 415 3.58 27.71 14.40
CA ASN A 415 2.50 28.19 13.55
C ASN A 415 2.79 29.63 13.11
N ILE A 416 2.80 29.89 11.80
CA ILE A 416 3.25 31.19 11.25
C ILE A 416 2.07 32.08 10.87
N SER A 417 1.21 31.63 9.96
CA SER A 417 0.08 32.42 9.48
C SER A 417 -1.03 31.55 8.90
N VAL A 418 -2.24 32.10 8.82
CA VAL A 418 -3.39 31.52 8.11
C VAL A 418 -4.09 32.62 7.31
N GLY A 419 -4.85 32.24 6.29
CA GLY A 419 -5.68 33.18 5.54
C GLY A 419 -6.84 32.51 4.82
N GLY A 420 -7.73 33.32 4.24
CA GLY A 420 -8.86 32.81 3.47
C GLY A 420 -9.96 32.15 4.29
N GLY A 421 -10.18 32.59 5.53
CA GLY A 421 -11.21 32.04 6.43
C GLY A 421 -10.74 30.87 7.30
N ALA A 422 -9.59 30.24 6.96
CA ALA A 422 -8.95 29.23 7.79
C ALA A 422 -8.50 29.79 9.15
N LYS A 423 -8.44 28.91 10.16
CA LYS A 423 -7.98 29.21 11.52
C LYS A 423 -7.06 28.10 12.01
N PHE A 424 -6.15 28.45 12.92
CA PHE A 424 -5.41 27.45 13.70
C PHE A 424 -6.25 26.98 14.87
N ASP A 425 -6.29 25.66 15.09
CA ASP A 425 -6.64 25.09 16.37
C ASP A 425 -5.36 24.76 17.15
N ASN A 426 -4.86 25.74 17.91
CA ASN A 426 -3.62 25.59 18.66
C ASN A 426 -3.72 24.58 19.82
N THR A 427 -4.91 24.02 20.09
CA THR A 427 -5.15 23.10 21.21
C THR A 427 -5.29 21.65 20.79
N LYS A 428 -5.71 21.40 19.55
CA LYS A 428 -6.01 20.06 19.04
C LYS A 428 -5.21 19.74 17.79
N TYR A 429 -5.48 20.44 16.69
CA TYR A 429 -4.96 20.09 15.37
C TYR A 429 -3.62 20.74 15.00
N ASN A 430 -3.29 21.88 15.62
CA ASN A 430 -2.12 22.69 15.29
C ASN A 430 -1.32 23.06 16.54
N LYS A 431 -1.04 22.10 17.43
CA LYS A 431 -0.10 22.38 18.52
C LYS A 431 1.28 22.69 17.94
N ALA A 432 1.98 23.65 18.53
CA ALA A 432 3.31 24.01 18.09
C ALA A 432 4.29 24.13 19.25
N GLY A 433 5.57 23.88 18.97
CA GLY A 433 6.64 24.01 19.94
C GLY A 433 7.80 23.07 19.68
N VAL A 434 8.88 23.25 20.46
CA VAL A 434 10.16 22.54 20.30
C VAL A 434 10.08 21.02 20.47
N SER A 435 8.97 20.51 21.03
CA SER A 435 8.69 19.07 21.12
C SER A 435 8.38 18.46 19.75
N TYR A 436 7.92 19.26 18.78
CA TYR A 436 7.54 18.81 17.44
C TYR A 436 8.66 19.01 16.40
N ASP A 437 9.85 19.43 16.83
CA ASP A 437 11.02 19.46 15.96
C ASP A 437 11.31 18.07 15.38
N LEU A 438 11.91 18.05 14.20
CA LEU A 438 12.53 16.85 13.65
C LEU A 438 13.89 16.63 14.30
N ASP A 439 14.26 15.37 14.48
CA ASP A 439 15.58 15.01 14.98
C ASP A 439 16.59 14.85 13.83
N ALA A 440 17.84 14.57 14.17
CA ALA A 440 18.92 14.41 13.21
C ALA A 440 18.79 13.18 12.31
N ALA A 441 18.02 12.18 12.72
CA ALA A 441 17.79 10.94 11.99
C ALA A 441 16.63 11.06 10.98
N TYR A 442 16.48 10.04 10.13
CA TYR A 442 15.30 9.94 9.28
C TYR A 442 14.03 9.79 10.11
N ASP A 443 12.99 10.49 9.66
CA ASP A 443 11.70 10.55 10.30
C ASP A 443 10.61 10.78 9.25
N VAL A 444 9.36 10.54 9.65
CA VAL A 444 8.16 10.78 8.86
C VAL A 444 7.15 11.60 9.67
N ARG A 445 6.49 12.57 9.04
CA ARG A 445 5.42 13.36 9.68
C ARG A 445 4.18 13.43 8.81
N PRO A 446 3.03 12.94 9.28
CA PRO A 446 1.77 13.09 8.54
C PRO A 446 1.26 14.54 8.60
N ILE A 447 0.64 14.97 7.50
CA ILE A 447 -0.15 16.18 7.37
C ILE A 447 -1.53 15.73 6.93
N VAL A 448 -2.54 15.93 7.78
CA VAL A 448 -3.93 15.57 7.48
C VAL A 448 -4.70 16.85 7.14
N ILE A 449 -5.39 16.84 6.01
CA ILE A 449 -6.09 18.02 5.50
C ILE A 449 -7.54 17.62 5.24
N GLN A 450 -8.46 18.14 6.03
CA GLN A 450 -9.89 18.08 5.73
C GLN A 450 -10.22 19.25 4.80
N THR A 451 -10.60 18.92 3.57
CA THR A 451 -10.72 19.91 2.50
C THR A 451 -12.11 20.57 2.48
N GLN A 452 -12.14 21.88 2.27
CA GLN A 452 -13.32 22.62 1.79
C GLN A 452 -13.15 23.06 0.32
N GLY A 453 -11.95 22.86 -0.25
CA GLY A 453 -11.62 23.14 -1.65
C GLY A 453 -11.37 21.88 -2.48
N ARG A 454 -11.74 21.90 -3.77
CA ARG A 454 -11.54 20.79 -4.72
C ARG A 454 -10.07 20.49 -4.97
N LYS A 455 -9.20 21.46 -4.72
CA LYS A 455 -7.76 21.33 -4.94
C LYS A 455 -6.99 21.58 -3.66
N VAL A 456 -6.05 20.70 -3.37
CA VAL A 456 -5.08 20.85 -2.28
C VAL A 456 -3.69 21.01 -2.89
N GLU A 457 -2.94 21.98 -2.39
CA GLU A 457 -1.54 22.15 -2.72
C GLU A 457 -0.74 22.26 -1.42
N VAL A 458 0.28 21.42 -1.28
CA VAL A 458 1.25 21.51 -0.18
C VAL A 458 2.61 21.81 -0.79
N GLY A 459 3.30 22.82 -0.28
CA GLY A 459 4.62 23.22 -0.76
C GLY A 459 5.59 23.52 0.36
N ILE A 460 6.87 23.31 0.09
CA ILE A 460 7.99 23.59 1.01
C ILE A 460 8.76 24.83 0.50
N TYR A 461 9.04 25.75 1.42
CA TYR A 461 9.56 27.09 1.14
C TYR A 461 10.72 27.46 2.08
N THR A 462 11.61 28.34 1.61
CA THR A 462 12.75 28.83 2.40
C THR A 462 12.41 30.03 3.29
N ASP A 463 11.28 30.70 3.03
CA ASP A 463 10.86 31.92 3.74
C ASP A 463 9.45 31.79 4.34
N ASN A 464 9.20 32.60 5.38
CA ASN A 464 7.97 32.58 6.18
C ASN A 464 6.74 33.16 5.46
N LEU A 465 6.93 33.88 4.35
CA LEU A 465 5.85 34.35 3.48
C LEU A 465 5.51 33.31 2.40
N CYS A 466 6.30 32.24 2.30
CA CYS A 466 6.21 31.19 1.30
C CYS A 466 6.21 31.74 -0.13
N ILE A 467 7.16 32.63 -0.41
CA ILE A 467 7.38 33.21 -1.75
C ILE A 467 8.37 32.35 -2.56
N THR A 468 9.44 31.88 -1.91
CA THR A 468 10.54 31.16 -2.54
C THR A 468 10.43 29.67 -2.23
N LYS A 469 10.02 28.90 -3.24
CA LYS A 469 9.91 27.45 -3.13
C LYS A 469 11.30 26.80 -3.06
N VAL A 470 11.44 25.78 -2.21
CA VAL A 470 12.68 25.00 -2.12
C VAL A 470 12.88 24.17 -3.38
N SER A 471 14.06 24.25 -3.99
CA SER A 471 14.50 23.36 -5.06
C SER A 471 14.83 21.96 -4.50
N SER A 472 14.40 20.89 -5.17
CA SER A 472 14.57 19.50 -4.68
C SER A 472 16.02 19.13 -4.34
N ASN A 473 17.01 19.62 -5.09
CA ASN A 473 18.44 19.37 -4.86
C ASN A 473 19.03 20.09 -3.63
N LYS A 474 18.30 21.05 -3.06
CA LYS A 474 18.69 21.80 -1.86
C LYS A 474 17.74 21.54 -0.69
N SER A 475 16.73 20.69 -0.89
CA SER A 475 15.80 20.37 0.17
C SER A 475 16.39 19.32 1.09
N TRP A 476 16.08 19.45 2.37
CA TRP A 476 16.25 18.37 3.33
C TRP A 476 14.90 17.80 3.78
N LEU A 477 13.80 18.30 3.22
CA LEU A 477 12.43 17.88 3.53
C LEU A 477 11.67 17.62 2.24
N TYR A 478 10.96 16.51 2.18
CA TYR A 478 10.22 16.05 1.00
C TYR A 478 8.81 15.64 1.38
N LEU A 479 7.92 15.62 0.38
CA LEU A 479 6.53 15.24 0.49
C LEU A 479 6.28 13.99 -0.36
N SER A 480 5.36 13.14 0.11
CA SER A 480 4.74 12.07 -0.67
C SER A 480 3.34 11.78 -0.13
N SER A 481 2.48 11.24 -0.98
CA SER A 481 1.21 10.61 -0.58
C SER A 481 1.38 9.29 0.16
N SER A 482 2.53 8.62 0.03
CA SER A 482 2.79 7.31 0.61
C SER A 482 3.28 7.43 2.05
N SER A 483 2.63 6.69 2.95
CA SER A 483 3.04 6.59 4.35
C SER A 483 4.35 5.82 4.52
N ASN A 484 4.65 4.89 3.61
CA ASN A 484 5.87 4.09 3.64
C ASN A 484 6.97 4.73 2.77
N TYR A 485 8.22 4.76 3.27
CA TYR A 485 9.34 5.35 2.53
C TYR A 485 9.70 4.55 1.28
N THR A 486 9.75 3.22 1.35
CA THR A 486 10.02 2.38 0.16
C THR A 486 9.03 2.65 -0.95
N ASP A 487 7.73 2.71 -0.60
CA ASP A 487 6.67 3.00 -1.57
C ASP A 487 6.83 4.42 -2.13
N ALA A 488 7.15 5.41 -1.28
CA ALA A 488 7.41 6.78 -1.70
C ALA A 488 8.66 6.92 -2.60
N PHE A 489 9.70 6.15 -2.32
CA PHE A 489 10.97 6.15 -3.05
C PHE A 489 10.83 5.51 -4.42
N ASN A 490 10.12 4.38 -4.50
CA ASN A 490 9.88 3.63 -5.73
C ASN A 490 8.74 4.21 -6.58
N ASN A 491 7.99 5.20 -6.07
CA ASN A 491 6.89 5.80 -6.82
C ASN A 491 7.42 6.69 -7.95
N VAL A 492 7.47 6.11 -9.16
CA VAL A 492 7.92 6.82 -10.37
C VAL A 492 6.94 7.91 -10.81
N ASP A 493 5.64 7.72 -10.52
CA ASP A 493 4.59 8.66 -10.91
C ASP A 493 4.49 9.86 -9.95
N GLU A 494 4.78 9.65 -8.66
CA GLU A 494 4.83 10.67 -7.62
C GLU A 494 6.13 10.55 -6.78
N PRO A 495 7.30 10.90 -7.35
CA PRO A 495 8.56 10.84 -6.63
C PRO A 495 8.59 11.87 -5.50
N LEU A 496 9.41 11.61 -4.48
CA LEU A 496 9.66 12.53 -3.37
C LEU A 496 9.97 13.95 -3.87
N ALA A 497 9.13 14.91 -3.50
CA ALA A 497 9.15 16.26 -4.05
C ALA A 497 9.04 17.35 -2.97
N THR A 498 9.32 18.61 -3.34
CA THR A 498 9.11 19.77 -2.46
C THR A 498 7.71 20.38 -2.58
N SER A 499 6.84 19.76 -3.37
CA SER A 499 5.42 20.05 -3.40
C SER A 499 4.62 18.87 -3.89
N VAL A 500 3.38 18.77 -3.43
CA VAL A 500 2.37 17.84 -3.94
C VAL A 500 1.07 18.60 -4.20
N LYS A 501 0.30 18.11 -5.16
CA LYS A 501 -1.04 18.61 -5.48
C LYS A 501 -2.00 17.42 -5.51
N ALA A 502 -3.25 17.68 -5.15
CA ALA A 502 -4.32 16.69 -5.16
C ALA A 502 -5.64 17.33 -5.57
N ASN A 503 -6.42 16.62 -6.37
CA ASN A 503 -7.79 16.98 -6.71
C ASN A 503 -8.73 16.02 -5.97
N THR A 504 -9.67 16.56 -5.21
CA THR A 504 -10.47 15.79 -4.26
C THR A 504 -11.96 16.04 -4.41
N ILE A 505 -12.77 15.04 -4.05
CA ILE A 505 -14.19 15.23 -3.77
C ILE A 505 -14.32 16.02 -2.45
N LEU A 506 -15.35 16.84 -2.31
CA LEU A 506 -15.54 17.68 -1.13
C LEU A 506 -16.53 17.07 -0.11
N PRO A 507 -16.36 17.32 1.21
CA PRO A 507 -15.08 17.43 1.87
C PRO A 507 -14.47 16.03 1.99
N THR A 508 -13.21 15.87 1.60
CA THR A 508 -12.47 14.64 1.86
C THR A 508 -11.24 14.96 2.67
N GLN A 509 -10.82 13.97 3.44
CA GLN A 509 -9.57 14.03 4.15
C GLN A 509 -8.47 13.52 3.22
N VAL A 510 -7.53 14.38 2.85
CA VAL A 510 -6.29 13.95 2.18
C VAL A 510 -5.15 13.90 3.20
N THR A 511 -4.26 12.95 3.04
CA THR A 511 -3.10 12.78 3.93
C THR A 511 -1.83 12.76 3.10
N PHE A 512 -0.84 13.57 3.51
CA PHE A 512 0.50 13.56 2.97
C PHE A 512 1.51 13.29 4.06
N TYR A 513 2.71 12.89 3.68
CA TYR A 513 3.80 12.53 4.59
C TYR A 513 5.04 13.33 4.24
N LEU A 514 5.61 13.97 5.26
CA LEU A 514 6.89 14.65 5.19
C LEU A 514 8.01 13.67 5.54
N TYR A 515 9.06 13.67 4.73
CA TYR A 515 10.27 12.90 4.94
C TYR A 515 11.46 13.82 5.03
N ASN A 516 12.18 13.79 6.14
CA ASN A 516 13.40 14.58 6.30
C ASN A 516 14.65 13.78 5.93
N ASN A 517 15.71 14.46 5.53
CA ASN A 517 17.06 13.90 5.47
C ASN A 517 17.76 14.05 6.81
N GLU A 518 18.85 13.33 6.98
CA GLU A 518 19.67 13.42 8.18
C GLU A 518 20.31 14.79 8.34
N TYR A 519 20.63 15.16 9.58
CA TYR A 519 21.33 16.40 9.91
C TYR A 519 22.52 16.11 10.83
N VAL A 520 23.50 15.40 10.29
CA VAL A 520 24.77 15.11 10.97
C VAL A 520 25.85 16.09 10.52
N TYR A 521 25.90 16.33 9.22
CA TYR A 521 26.89 17.18 8.57
C TYR A 521 26.25 18.43 7.96
N ASP A 522 27.05 19.51 7.90
CA ASP A 522 26.72 20.71 7.13
C ASP A 522 26.97 20.49 5.62
N GLU A 523 26.74 21.53 4.83
CA GLU A 523 26.93 21.48 3.37
C GLU A 523 28.40 21.25 2.95
N ASN A 524 29.35 21.42 3.87
CA ASN A 524 30.78 21.19 3.64
C ASN A 524 31.26 19.82 4.16
N GLY A 525 30.35 18.99 4.69
CA GLY A 525 30.69 17.69 5.27
C GLY A 525 31.27 17.77 6.69
N LYS A 526 31.22 18.93 7.36
CA LYS A 526 31.67 19.08 8.75
C LYS A 526 30.54 18.79 9.73
N LEU A 527 30.88 18.31 10.93
CA LEU A 527 29.89 18.12 12.00
C LEU A 527 29.22 19.44 12.36
N VAL A 528 27.89 19.41 12.44
CA VAL A 528 27.10 20.60 12.78
C VAL A 528 27.21 20.86 14.28
N ASN A 529 27.51 22.10 14.66
CA ASN A 529 27.45 22.50 16.07
C ASN A 529 25.98 22.49 16.54
N PRO A 530 25.61 21.66 17.54
CA PRO A 530 24.24 21.58 18.02
C PRO A 530 23.77 22.84 18.77
N GLY A 531 24.67 23.76 19.12
CA GLY A 531 24.37 24.93 19.93
C GLY A 531 24.19 24.59 21.42
N GLU A 532 24.22 25.63 22.26
CA GLU A 532 24.18 25.49 23.72
C GLU A 532 22.76 25.30 24.29
N ASN A 533 21.73 25.38 23.45
CA ASN A 533 20.34 25.23 23.88
C ASN A 533 19.45 24.62 22.77
N ASP A 534 18.18 24.43 23.10
CA ASP A 534 17.15 23.87 22.22
C ASP A 534 16.59 24.85 21.19
N LYS A 535 17.17 26.04 21.02
CA LYS A 535 16.79 27.05 20.03
C LYS A 535 17.85 27.24 18.94
N ASP A 536 19.12 26.99 19.26
CA ASP A 536 20.25 27.20 18.36
C ASP A 536 20.62 25.94 17.57
N GLY A 537 21.45 26.09 16.54
CA GLY A 537 21.99 24.99 15.72
C GLY A 537 20.99 24.30 14.77
N LYS A 538 19.74 24.73 14.74
CA LYS A 538 18.70 24.13 13.88
C LYS A 538 18.75 24.62 12.44
N ARG A 539 18.24 23.80 11.53
CA ARG A 539 17.83 24.22 10.18
C ARG A 539 16.31 24.28 10.08
N SER A 540 15.79 25.21 9.29
CA SER A 540 14.35 25.50 9.22
C SER A 540 13.86 25.58 7.78
N LEU A 541 12.67 25.05 7.53
CA LEU A 541 11.88 25.24 6.31
C LEU A 541 10.43 25.57 6.66
N TYR A 542 9.71 26.12 5.69
CA TYR A 542 8.31 26.51 5.85
C TYR A 542 7.42 25.63 4.97
N ILE A 543 6.27 25.25 5.49
CA ILE A 543 5.28 24.43 4.80
C ILE A 543 4.03 25.28 4.63
N LYS A 544 3.56 25.41 3.39
CA LYS A 544 2.27 26.04 3.09
C LYS A 544 1.30 24.99 2.59
N VAL A 545 0.17 24.89 3.25
CA VAL A 545 -0.99 24.10 2.81
C VAL A 545 -2.03 25.07 2.27
N THR A 546 -2.51 24.86 1.05
CA THR A 546 -3.54 25.68 0.41
C THR A 546 -4.68 24.80 -0.08
N THR A 547 -5.92 25.17 0.23
CA THR A 547 -7.13 24.53 -0.31
C THR A 547 -7.88 25.55 -1.16
N THR A 548 -8.23 25.18 -2.39
CA THR A 548 -8.92 26.08 -3.33
C THR A 548 -10.30 25.53 -3.67
N THR A 549 -11.35 26.32 -3.45
CA THR A 549 -12.72 26.01 -3.86
C THR A 549 -12.94 26.55 -5.28
N GLU A 550 -13.13 25.65 -6.24
CA GLU A 550 -13.51 25.99 -7.61
C GLU A 550 -14.99 25.62 -7.80
N GLY A 551 -15.89 26.60 -7.68
CA GLY A 551 -17.29 26.45 -8.08
C GLY A 551 -17.50 27.10 -9.44
N GLU A 552 -18.18 26.43 -10.37
CA GLU A 552 -18.57 27.08 -11.62
C GLU A 552 -19.39 28.35 -11.31
N GLY A 553 -18.87 29.51 -11.71
CA GLY A 553 -19.54 30.81 -11.59
C GLY A 553 -19.07 31.72 -10.45
N GLY A 554 -18.17 31.27 -9.57
CA GLY A 554 -17.54 32.09 -8.51
C GLY A 554 -16.02 32.16 -8.66
N GLY A 555 -15.40 33.30 -8.32
CA GLY A 555 -13.94 33.38 -8.27
C GLY A 555 -13.37 32.39 -7.25
N ALA A 556 -12.24 31.75 -7.58
CA ALA A 556 -11.61 30.76 -6.72
C ALA A 556 -11.33 31.33 -5.32
N VAL A 557 -11.87 30.69 -4.28
CA VAL A 557 -11.60 31.06 -2.89
C VAL A 557 -10.51 30.15 -2.35
N GLN A 558 -9.43 30.74 -1.82
CA GLN A 558 -8.30 30.01 -1.28
C GLN A 558 -8.21 30.20 0.23
N ALA A 559 -8.14 29.10 0.96
CA ALA A 559 -7.76 29.07 2.37
C ALA A 559 -6.36 28.46 2.51
N TYR A 560 -5.56 28.94 3.46
CA TYR A 560 -4.21 28.42 3.66
C TYR A 560 -3.73 28.46 5.11
N HIS A 561 -2.74 27.61 5.39
CA HIS A 561 -1.97 27.54 6.64
C HIS A 561 -0.47 27.54 6.32
N ILE A 562 0.32 28.30 7.07
CA ILE A 562 1.78 28.32 6.99
C ILE A 562 2.37 27.86 8.33
N PHE A 563 3.24 26.87 8.25
CA PHE A 563 3.96 26.28 9.37
C PHE A 563 5.47 26.42 9.19
N LYS A 564 6.21 26.48 10.28
CA LYS A 564 7.67 26.33 10.30
C LYS A 564 8.02 24.97 10.89
N MET A 565 8.89 24.25 10.20
CA MET A 565 9.45 22.99 10.68
C MET A 565 10.95 23.16 10.90
N ASP A 566 11.40 22.85 12.12
CA ASP A 566 12.81 22.87 12.49
C ASP A 566 13.35 21.45 12.62
N GLN A 567 14.60 21.25 12.22
CA GLN A 567 15.34 20.03 12.46
C GLN A 567 16.58 20.29 13.32
N ARG A 568 16.80 19.44 14.32
CA ARG A 568 17.95 19.48 15.21
C ARG A 568 19.09 18.61 14.67
N PRO A 569 20.36 19.06 14.78
CA PRO A 569 21.49 18.24 14.38
C PRO A 569 21.87 17.20 15.44
N ALA A 570 22.63 16.19 15.02
CA ALA A 570 23.15 15.16 15.92
C ALA A 570 24.20 15.75 16.89
N VAL A 571 24.40 15.10 18.03
CA VAL A 571 25.41 15.50 19.03
C VAL A 571 26.60 14.56 18.95
N TYR A 572 27.80 15.12 18.84
CA TYR A 572 29.04 14.33 18.87
C TYR A 572 29.34 13.81 20.28
N ALA A 573 29.53 12.50 20.38
CA ALA A 573 29.77 11.76 21.60
C ALA A 573 31.27 11.37 21.78
N GLY A 574 32.14 11.82 20.88
CA GLY A 574 33.55 11.46 20.86
C GLY A 574 33.83 10.10 20.20
N ARG A 575 35.03 9.57 20.42
CA ARG A 575 35.51 8.29 19.83
C ARG A 575 34.99 7.08 20.60
N PHE A 576 33.71 6.80 20.40
CA PHE A 576 32.99 5.65 20.97
C PHE A 576 32.25 4.84 19.88
N GLY A 577 32.59 5.04 18.61
CA GLY A 577 31.93 4.43 17.47
C GLY A 577 32.70 3.26 16.88
N GLY A 578 31.98 2.37 16.20
CA GLY A 578 32.55 1.19 15.56
C GLY A 578 33.09 0.16 16.54
N GLU A 579 33.77 -0.85 15.98
CA GLU A 579 34.46 -1.88 16.76
C GLU A 579 35.74 -1.32 17.40
N ARG A 580 36.25 -2.03 18.41
CA ARG A 580 37.57 -1.75 18.97
C ARG A 580 38.66 -2.42 18.13
N ASP A 581 39.73 -1.67 17.89
CA ASP A 581 40.95 -2.21 17.29
C ASP A 581 41.72 -3.09 18.28
N ALA A 582 42.84 -3.67 17.82
CA ALA A 582 43.70 -4.53 18.62
C ALA A 582 44.30 -3.83 19.85
N ASP A 583 44.37 -2.49 19.84
CA ASP A 583 44.86 -1.66 20.92
C ASP A 583 43.74 -1.24 21.89
N GLY A 584 42.49 -1.66 21.62
CA GLY A 584 41.32 -1.38 22.43
C GLY A 584 40.69 -0.01 22.18
N ASN A 585 41.09 0.70 21.13
CA ASN A 585 40.52 2.00 20.74
C ASN A 585 39.34 1.82 19.80
N TYR A 586 38.35 2.70 19.91
CA TYR A 586 37.25 2.76 18.96
C TYR A 586 37.74 3.24 17.59
N THR A 587 37.31 2.51 16.55
CA THR A 587 37.70 2.77 15.17
C THR A 587 36.97 3.97 14.54
N MET A 588 35.84 4.40 15.12
CA MET A 588 35.00 5.48 14.59
C MET A 588 34.60 6.50 15.67
N GLY A 589 34.17 7.68 15.22
CA GLY A 589 33.46 8.64 16.06
C GLY A 589 32.01 8.19 16.25
N LEU A 590 31.35 8.72 17.28
CA LEU A 590 29.96 8.41 17.58
C LEU A 590 29.15 9.70 17.66
N VAL A 591 27.97 9.72 17.06
CA VAL A 591 26.96 10.76 17.28
C VAL A 591 25.69 10.15 17.85
N HIS A 592 24.87 10.97 18.50
CA HIS A 592 23.57 10.55 18.99
C HIS A 592 22.46 11.57 18.70
N ASP A 593 21.23 11.08 18.72
CA ASP A 593 20.02 11.88 18.50
C ASP A 593 19.69 12.80 19.70
N ARG A 594 18.96 13.89 19.48
CA ARG A 594 18.70 14.92 20.51
C ARG A 594 17.34 14.79 21.19
N LEU A 595 16.35 14.28 20.49
CA LEU A 595 14.99 14.14 20.98
C LEU A 595 14.78 12.71 21.49
N PRO A 596 14.35 12.54 22.75
CA PRO A 596 13.89 11.23 23.17
C PRO A 596 12.65 10.87 22.35
N VAL A 597 12.50 9.60 22.00
CA VAL A 597 11.35 9.14 21.18
C VAL A 597 9.99 9.26 21.90
N ARG A 598 9.98 9.71 23.17
CA ARG A 598 8.78 9.87 23.99
C ARG A 598 8.45 11.36 24.12
N GLY A 599 7.36 11.82 23.53
CA GLY A 599 6.91 13.19 23.77
C GLY A 599 5.58 13.58 23.14
N PRO A 600 5.51 13.81 21.81
CA PRO A 600 4.37 14.50 21.23
C PRO A 600 3.42 13.57 20.47
N LYS A 601 2.14 13.92 20.51
CA LYS A 601 1.10 13.31 19.69
C LYS A 601 1.10 14.03 18.35
N TYR A 602 1.47 13.37 17.24
CA TYR A 602 1.55 14.04 15.93
C TYR A 602 0.21 14.21 15.23
N LEU A 603 -0.72 13.27 15.44
CA LEU A 603 -2.11 13.33 14.98
C LEU A 603 -3.07 13.07 16.14
N GLU A 604 -4.24 13.69 16.12
CA GLU A 604 -5.30 13.54 17.10
C GLU A 604 -5.89 12.13 17.14
N SER A 605 -5.98 11.44 16.01
CA SER A 605 -6.49 10.07 15.93
C SER A 605 -5.43 9.03 16.33
N ILE A 606 -4.15 9.38 16.29
CA ILE A 606 -3.04 8.48 16.64
C ILE A 606 -2.70 8.65 18.12
N THR A 607 -2.58 7.54 18.83
CA THR A 607 -2.03 7.56 20.18
C THR A 607 -0.52 7.83 20.10
N THR A 608 0.02 8.66 20.99
CA THR A 608 1.48 8.79 21.16
C THR A 608 2.09 7.40 21.21
N MET A 609 3.26 7.20 20.59
CA MET A 609 4.01 5.94 20.72
C MET A 609 4.03 5.53 22.20
N GLY A 610 3.48 4.36 22.50
CA GLY A 610 3.05 4.07 23.87
C GLY A 610 4.20 3.63 24.76
N THR A 611 4.27 2.34 25.11
CA THR A 611 5.30 1.83 26.03
C THR A 611 6.55 1.42 25.26
N ILE A 612 7.69 2.06 25.51
CA ILE A 612 8.99 1.58 25.03
C ILE A 612 9.65 0.77 26.13
N GLN A 613 9.97 -0.48 25.85
CA GLN A 613 10.71 -1.37 26.76
C GLN A 613 12.14 -1.60 26.26
N TYR A 614 13.05 -1.93 27.17
CA TYR A 614 14.46 -2.01 26.82
C TYR A 614 14.88 -3.34 26.18
N GLY A 615 14.15 -4.42 26.44
CA GLY A 615 14.49 -5.74 25.88
C GLY A 615 13.43 -6.79 26.17
N TYR A 616 13.76 -8.04 25.87
CA TYR A 616 12.83 -9.17 26.00
C TYR A 616 12.81 -9.68 27.44
N ASP A 617 11.73 -9.41 28.17
CA ASP A 617 11.55 -9.85 29.57
C ASP A 617 11.70 -11.37 29.72
N LYS A 618 12.46 -11.81 30.73
CA LYS A 618 12.74 -13.22 31.06
C LYS A 618 13.41 -14.03 29.94
N VAL A 619 14.00 -13.36 28.96
CA VAL A 619 14.74 -13.99 27.86
C VAL A 619 16.17 -13.46 27.88
N GLU A 620 17.15 -14.34 28.04
CA GLU A 620 18.56 -14.01 27.91
C GLU A 620 18.98 -14.13 26.43
N THR A 621 18.86 -13.03 25.69
CA THR A 621 19.08 -13.04 24.23
C THR A 621 20.55 -13.25 23.86
N ALA A 622 21.47 -12.93 24.78
CA ALA A 622 22.89 -13.23 24.64
C ALA A 622 23.15 -14.73 24.41
N ALA A 623 22.43 -15.60 25.14
CA ALA A 623 22.52 -17.06 25.00
C ALA A 623 22.03 -17.58 23.62
N TYR A 624 21.31 -16.74 22.85
CA TYR A 624 20.81 -17.05 21.51
C TYR A 624 21.59 -16.35 20.39
N SER A 625 22.78 -15.82 20.72
CA SER A 625 23.68 -15.13 19.79
C SER A 625 23.06 -13.86 19.18
N TYR A 626 22.29 -13.11 19.98
CA TYR A 626 21.82 -11.80 19.54
C TYR A 626 22.92 -10.74 19.61
N GLY A 627 24.06 -11.01 20.28
CA GLY A 627 25.17 -10.06 20.46
C GLY A 627 24.94 -9.06 21.59
N THR A 628 23.95 -9.31 22.45
CA THR A 628 23.61 -8.45 23.61
C THR A 628 24.55 -8.61 24.81
N ASP A 629 25.57 -9.46 24.71
CA ASP A 629 26.72 -9.52 25.61
C ASP A 629 27.86 -8.56 25.19
N ASN A 630 27.79 -7.99 23.99
CA ASN A 630 28.76 -7.00 23.52
C ASN A 630 28.58 -5.67 24.26
N MET A 631 29.59 -5.28 25.03
CA MET A 631 29.60 -4.03 25.80
C MET A 631 30.04 -2.82 24.96
N ASP A 632 30.69 -3.05 23.83
CA ASP A 632 31.38 -2.02 23.07
C ASP A 632 30.61 -1.57 21.83
N TYR A 633 29.86 -2.46 21.17
CA TYR A 633 29.21 -2.15 19.91
C TYR A 633 27.79 -2.73 19.80
N GLY A 634 26.79 -1.85 19.73
CA GLY A 634 25.37 -2.23 19.80
C GLY A 634 24.67 -2.48 18.46
N LYS A 635 25.34 -2.26 17.32
CA LYS A 635 24.69 -2.24 16.00
C LYS A 635 24.08 -3.58 15.61
N GLU A 636 24.85 -4.66 15.70
CA GLU A 636 24.38 -6.02 15.39
C GLU A 636 23.26 -6.46 16.34
N ALA A 637 23.43 -6.21 17.64
CA ALA A 637 22.41 -6.51 18.64
C ALA A 637 21.09 -5.78 18.39
N THR A 638 21.16 -4.53 17.94
CA THR A 638 19.97 -3.75 17.57
C THR A 638 19.20 -4.45 16.44
N ARG A 639 19.89 -4.90 15.39
CA ARG A 639 19.26 -5.59 14.25
C ARG A 639 18.60 -6.88 14.70
N ASN A 640 19.34 -7.72 15.42
CA ASN A 640 18.86 -9.03 15.86
C ASN A 640 17.62 -8.91 16.77
N LEU A 641 17.63 -7.95 17.70
CA LEU A 641 16.49 -7.64 18.56
C LEU A 641 15.30 -7.03 17.81
N ALA A 642 15.55 -6.20 16.79
CA ALA A 642 14.48 -5.59 15.99
C ALA A 642 13.80 -6.60 15.06
N GLU A 643 14.56 -7.55 14.51
CA GLU A 643 14.09 -8.55 13.56
C GLU A 643 13.61 -9.86 14.22
N ASN A 644 13.92 -10.05 15.49
CA ASN A 644 13.71 -11.30 16.23
C ASN A 644 14.16 -12.53 15.41
N ILE A 645 15.46 -12.60 15.10
CA ILE A 645 16.03 -13.57 14.16
C ILE A 645 15.82 -15.05 14.57
N ARG A 646 15.58 -15.33 15.86
CA ARG A 646 15.30 -16.68 16.38
C ARG A 646 13.81 -16.90 16.73
N ASN A 647 12.93 -15.95 16.39
CA ASN A 647 11.50 -15.99 16.73
C ASN A 647 11.25 -16.32 18.21
N LEU A 648 12.05 -15.74 19.11
CA LEU A 648 11.91 -15.99 20.54
C LEU A 648 10.58 -15.42 21.03
N PRO A 649 9.82 -16.19 21.84
CA PRO A 649 8.67 -15.64 22.54
C PRO A 649 9.14 -14.73 23.68
N TRP A 650 8.43 -13.65 23.93
CA TRP A 650 8.66 -12.77 25.07
C TRP A 650 7.40 -12.60 25.89
N ASN A 651 7.57 -12.35 27.19
CA ASN A 651 6.46 -12.19 28.13
C ASN A 651 5.88 -10.77 28.09
N ASN A 652 5.31 -10.34 26.95
CA ASN A 652 4.65 -9.04 26.83
C ASN A 652 3.53 -9.02 25.80
N GLU A 653 2.28 -9.01 26.30
CA GLU A 653 1.05 -8.95 25.48
C GLU A 653 0.88 -7.63 24.70
N LYS A 654 1.62 -6.57 25.05
CA LYS A 654 1.49 -5.25 24.42
C LYS A 654 2.39 -5.05 23.21
N ILE A 655 3.48 -5.82 23.08
CA ILE A 655 4.42 -5.70 21.97
C ILE A 655 4.21 -6.88 21.03
N ALA A 656 3.64 -6.58 19.87
CA ALA A 656 3.46 -7.56 18.81
C ALA A 656 4.80 -8.01 18.23
N ALA A 657 4.89 -9.29 17.87
CA ALA A 657 6.03 -9.80 17.11
C ALA A 657 6.15 -9.08 15.76
N PRO A 658 7.37 -8.83 15.25
CA PRO A 658 7.56 -8.30 13.91
C PRO A 658 6.91 -9.24 12.91
N GLN A 659 5.97 -8.71 12.11
CA GLN A 659 5.45 -9.50 11.02
C GLN A 659 6.50 -9.59 9.94
N LYS A 660 6.55 -10.75 9.31
CA LYS A 660 7.52 -11.08 8.29
C LYS A 660 6.81 -11.50 7.02
N ASP A 661 7.42 -11.21 5.88
CA ASP A 661 6.99 -11.76 4.61
C ASP A 661 7.26 -13.27 4.51
N ALA A 662 6.87 -13.88 3.39
CA ALA A 662 7.09 -15.30 3.13
C ALA A 662 8.59 -15.68 3.14
N SER A 663 9.46 -14.75 2.76
CA SER A 663 10.93 -14.88 2.77
C SER A 663 11.55 -14.56 4.14
N ARG A 664 10.73 -14.33 5.17
CA ARG A 664 11.08 -14.06 6.58
C ARG A 664 11.73 -12.70 6.84
N TYR A 665 11.64 -11.75 5.92
CA TYR A 665 12.08 -10.36 6.15
C TYR A 665 11.00 -9.56 6.87
N VAL A 666 11.41 -8.62 7.71
CA VAL A 666 10.47 -7.78 8.44
C VAL A 666 9.81 -6.77 7.51
N LEU A 667 8.49 -6.66 7.60
CA LEU A 667 7.72 -5.68 6.85
C LEU A 667 7.94 -4.26 7.43
N LEU A 668 8.48 -3.35 6.62
CA LEU A 668 8.90 -2.00 7.08
C LEU A 668 7.74 -1.06 7.47
N TYR A 669 6.51 -1.31 7.01
CA TYR A 669 5.36 -0.41 7.20
C TYR A 669 4.78 -0.37 8.62
N GLN A 670 5.29 -1.19 9.55
CA GLN A 670 4.52 -1.61 10.74
C GLN A 670 4.64 -0.73 11.97
N TYR A 671 5.54 0.26 11.98
CA TYR A 671 5.97 0.86 13.24
C TYR A 671 6.08 2.38 13.22
N GLN A 672 5.33 3.06 12.36
CA GLN A 672 5.40 4.51 12.35
C GLN A 672 4.89 5.14 13.65
N TYR A 673 3.96 4.50 14.38
CA TYR A 673 3.55 4.90 15.73
C TYR A 673 2.97 3.72 16.55
N PRO A 674 3.75 2.69 16.93
CA PRO A 674 3.20 1.52 17.59
C PRO A 674 2.71 1.84 19.01
N ALA A 675 1.66 1.14 19.43
CA ALA A 675 1.14 1.24 20.79
C ALA A 675 2.18 0.82 21.85
N SER A 676 3.12 -0.07 21.53
CA SER A 676 4.31 -0.39 22.34
C SER A 676 5.39 -1.02 21.47
N SER A 677 6.67 -0.83 21.83
CA SER A 677 7.81 -1.38 21.08
C SER A 677 9.05 -1.56 21.97
N PHE A 678 10.10 -2.18 21.43
CA PHE A 678 11.42 -2.28 22.07
C PHE A 678 12.34 -1.14 21.60
N SER A 679 13.25 -0.70 22.47
CA SER A 679 14.24 0.34 22.16
C SER A 679 15.06 0.04 20.91
N ALA A 680 15.49 -1.21 20.74
CA ALA A 680 16.23 -1.63 19.55
C ALA A 680 15.41 -1.45 18.26
N ARG A 681 14.12 -1.82 18.29
CA ARG A 681 13.23 -1.63 17.14
C ARG A 681 13.03 -0.16 16.81
N VAL A 682 12.83 0.67 17.83
CA VAL A 682 12.70 2.12 17.67
C VAL A 682 13.93 2.74 16.98
N CYS A 683 15.14 2.28 17.30
CA CYS A 683 16.35 2.76 16.60
C CYS A 683 16.51 2.16 15.21
N TYR A 684 16.11 0.90 15.01
CA TYR A 684 16.08 0.26 13.69
C TYR A 684 15.17 1.03 12.73
N ASP A 685 13.99 1.46 13.18
CA ASP A 685 12.99 2.19 12.37
C ASP A 685 13.40 3.64 12.01
N LYS A 686 14.53 4.14 12.53
CA LYS A 686 15.14 5.41 12.10
C LYS A 686 15.99 5.28 10.83
N ASN A 687 16.07 4.07 10.26
CA ASN A 687 16.79 3.79 9.02
C ASN A 687 15.83 3.71 7.85
N ARG A 688 16.35 3.85 6.63
CA ARG A 688 15.57 3.83 5.40
C ARG A 688 16.12 2.81 4.41
N ASP A 689 15.20 2.24 3.67
CA ASP A 689 15.46 1.46 2.47
C ASP A 689 15.88 2.44 1.38
N GLU A 690 17.18 2.58 1.14
CA GLU A 690 17.77 3.55 0.22
C GLU A 690 17.90 2.99 -1.19
N ASN A 691 17.71 1.68 -1.37
CA ASN A 691 17.79 1.00 -2.65
C ASN A 691 16.40 0.60 -3.22
N GLY A 692 15.34 0.66 -2.40
CA GLY A 692 13.96 0.38 -2.76
C GLY A 692 13.58 -1.11 -2.76
N ASP A 693 14.37 -2.00 -2.16
CA ASP A 693 14.14 -3.45 -2.20
C ASP A 693 13.16 -3.96 -1.13
N GLY A 694 12.66 -3.07 -0.28
CA GLY A 694 11.74 -3.36 0.81
C GLY A 694 12.42 -3.82 2.09
N ARG A 695 13.74 -3.68 2.21
CA ARG A 695 14.54 -4.13 3.36
C ARG A 695 15.39 -2.99 3.90
N ILE A 696 15.92 -3.19 5.11
CA ILE A 696 17.03 -2.37 5.62
C ILE A 696 18.25 -3.26 5.60
N ASP A 697 19.11 -3.03 4.64
CA ASP A 697 20.38 -3.74 4.52
C ASP A 697 21.36 -3.32 5.63
N LYS A 698 22.43 -4.10 5.76
CA LYS A 698 23.45 -3.86 6.79
C LYS A 698 24.09 -2.48 6.63
N GLU A 699 24.25 -2.03 5.39
CA GLU A 699 24.83 -0.75 4.98
C GLU A 699 23.85 0.41 5.21
N GLU A 700 22.54 0.14 5.11
CA GLU A 700 21.46 1.11 5.31
C GLU A 700 21.11 1.29 6.79
N MET A 701 21.43 0.30 7.62
CA MET A 701 21.35 0.42 9.07
C MET A 701 22.45 1.37 9.56
N LYS A 702 22.10 2.64 9.75
CA LYS A 702 23.02 3.70 10.17
C LYS A 702 22.82 4.13 11.62
N TRP A 703 21.57 4.21 12.06
CA TRP A 703 21.17 4.47 13.45
C TRP A 703 20.87 3.17 14.19
N TYR A 704 21.38 3.06 15.41
CA TYR A 704 21.22 1.85 16.21
C TYR A 704 21.15 2.16 17.72
N PHE A 705 20.74 1.18 18.52
CA PHE A 705 20.63 1.31 19.97
C PHE A 705 22.02 1.02 20.59
N PRO A 706 22.58 1.91 21.43
CA PRO A 706 23.98 1.82 21.86
C PRO A 706 24.26 0.59 22.72
N ALA A 707 25.51 0.14 22.74
CA ALA A 707 26.02 -0.75 23.78
C ALA A 707 26.41 0.02 25.05
N SER A 708 26.67 -0.68 26.15
CA SER A 708 26.87 -0.05 27.45
C SER A 708 28.03 0.94 27.52
N ASN A 709 29.13 0.68 26.82
CA ASN A 709 30.30 1.56 26.81
C ASN A 709 30.08 2.79 25.91
N GLN A 710 29.27 2.66 24.87
CA GLN A 710 28.91 3.79 23.99
C GLN A 710 28.03 4.82 24.72
N MET A 711 27.23 4.38 25.70
CA MET A 711 26.47 5.30 26.57
C MET A 711 27.36 6.25 27.37
N ILE A 712 28.59 5.84 27.72
CA ILE A 712 29.56 6.70 28.42
C ILE A 712 29.90 7.90 27.52
N GLY A 713 30.20 7.64 26.24
CA GLY A 713 30.46 8.68 25.25
C GLY A 713 29.28 9.63 25.09
N MET A 714 28.06 9.09 25.01
CA MET A 714 26.85 9.91 24.90
C MET A 714 26.65 10.83 26.12
N TYR A 715 26.94 10.33 27.33
CA TYR A 715 26.87 11.13 28.55
C TYR A 715 27.91 12.26 28.54
N ILE A 716 29.16 11.96 28.14
CA ILE A 716 30.23 12.95 28.08
C ILE A 716 29.96 14.01 26.99
N GLY A 717 29.43 13.60 25.83
CA GLY A 717 29.10 14.49 24.71
C GLY A 717 27.80 15.28 24.88
N SER A 718 26.95 14.93 25.84
CA SER A 718 25.68 15.62 26.07
C SER A 718 25.88 16.92 26.85
N PHE A 719 26.00 18.05 26.15
CA PHE A 719 26.08 19.40 26.75
C PHE A 719 24.74 19.89 27.35
N LEU A 720 23.62 19.26 27.00
CA LEU A 720 22.27 19.71 27.32
C LEU A 720 21.64 18.83 28.41
N ASN A 721 21.53 19.37 29.63
CA ASN A 721 20.85 18.77 30.80
C ASN A 721 21.30 17.35 31.19
N ASN A 722 22.49 17.28 31.81
CA ASN A 722 23.06 16.07 32.41
C ASN A 722 22.22 15.45 33.55
N GLU A 723 21.33 16.21 34.20
CA GLU A 723 20.59 15.75 35.38
C GLU A 723 19.47 14.73 35.08
N SER A 724 19.20 14.43 33.80
CA SER A 724 18.10 13.54 33.41
C SER A 724 18.39 12.73 32.14
N PHE A 725 19.65 12.42 31.81
CA PHE A 725 20.01 11.61 30.63
C PHE A 725 19.54 10.14 30.80
N PRO A 726 18.49 9.67 30.09
CA PRO A 726 18.00 8.30 30.19
C PRO A 726 18.52 7.55 28.96
N GLY A 727 19.73 7.02 29.05
CA GLY A 727 20.30 6.12 28.03
C GLY A 727 20.19 4.69 28.50
N SER A 728 19.60 3.79 27.71
CA SER A 728 19.67 2.34 27.94
C SER A 728 20.46 1.71 26.81
N ALA A 729 20.89 0.47 26.99
CA ALA A 729 21.73 -0.22 26.03
C ALA A 729 21.13 -1.54 25.56
N THR A 730 21.64 -2.02 24.43
CA THR A 730 21.47 -3.40 23.96
C THR A 730 22.12 -4.41 24.90
N THR A 731 23.12 -3.99 25.68
CA THR A 731 23.87 -4.85 26.59
C THR A 731 22.98 -5.39 27.73
N GLU A 732 22.81 -6.71 27.77
CA GLU A 732 22.02 -7.41 28.77
C GLU A 732 22.82 -7.67 30.06
N ASP A 733 22.08 -7.87 31.16
CA ASP A 733 22.61 -8.29 32.45
C ASP A 733 21.77 -9.47 32.97
N GLY A 734 21.90 -10.59 32.29
CA GLY A 734 21.08 -11.78 32.49
C GLY A 734 19.70 -11.71 31.82
N ASN A 735 18.79 -12.56 32.28
CA ASN A 735 17.48 -12.78 31.68
C ASN A 735 16.52 -11.57 31.84
N ASP A 736 16.55 -10.90 32.99
CA ASP A 736 15.54 -9.89 33.38
C ASP A 736 16.04 -8.45 33.27
N TYR A 737 17.35 -8.23 33.10
CA TYR A 737 17.96 -6.91 33.18
C TYR A 737 18.79 -6.54 31.95
N VAL A 738 18.93 -5.23 31.74
CA VAL A 738 19.80 -4.59 30.75
C VAL A 738 20.61 -3.49 31.42
N LYS A 739 21.73 -3.10 30.80
CA LYS A 739 22.52 -1.96 31.23
C LYS A 739 21.84 -0.65 30.84
N ARG A 740 21.89 0.31 31.77
CA ARG A 740 21.34 1.65 31.63
C ARG A 740 22.24 2.67 32.32
N TRP A 741 22.29 3.87 31.76
CA TRP A 741 22.91 5.02 32.41
C TRP A 741 21.96 5.66 33.42
N TYR A 742 22.40 5.73 34.67
CA TYR A 742 21.79 6.51 35.75
C TYR A 742 22.86 6.87 36.78
N GLN A 743 23.46 8.07 36.65
CA GLN A 743 24.63 8.47 37.46
C GLN A 743 25.79 7.43 37.40
N GLY A 744 25.93 6.75 36.26
CA GLY A 744 26.81 5.59 36.06
C GLY A 744 26.08 4.44 35.34
N VAL A 745 26.83 3.41 34.94
CA VAL A 745 26.26 2.22 34.29
C VAL A 745 25.68 1.27 35.35
N ASN A 746 24.36 1.07 35.31
CA ASN A 746 23.60 0.26 36.26
C ASN A 746 22.71 -0.76 35.53
N SER A 747 22.16 -1.71 36.27
CA SER A 747 21.23 -2.71 35.76
C SER A 747 19.78 -2.27 35.96
N ASN A 748 18.95 -2.36 34.93
CA ASN A 748 17.52 -2.03 34.98
C ASN A 748 16.70 -3.14 34.36
N GLN A 749 15.46 -3.32 34.82
CA GLN A 749 14.60 -4.38 34.31
C GLN A 749 14.23 -4.13 32.85
N LYS A 750 14.23 -5.19 32.02
CA LYS A 750 13.89 -5.12 30.59
C LYS A 750 12.49 -4.55 30.34
N MET A 751 11.53 -4.84 31.22
CA MET A 751 10.14 -4.34 31.13
C MET A 751 9.97 -2.87 31.51
N GLN A 752 10.97 -2.23 32.13
CA GLN A 752 10.82 -0.84 32.54
C GLN A 752 10.64 0.06 31.32
N THR A 753 9.79 1.07 31.50
CA THR A 753 9.47 2.04 30.46
C THR A 753 10.34 3.28 30.59
N GLY A 754 10.99 3.69 29.50
CA GLY A 754 11.76 4.93 29.47
C GLY A 754 11.90 5.52 28.07
N SER A 755 12.69 6.59 27.95
CA SER A 755 13.10 7.10 26.65
C SER A 755 14.28 6.30 26.13
N SER A 756 14.33 6.13 24.80
CA SER A 756 15.49 5.58 24.11
C SER A 756 16.18 6.68 23.31
N ARG A 757 17.49 6.54 23.16
CA ARG A 757 18.36 7.40 22.35
C ARG A 757 19.09 6.47 21.40
N CYS A 758 19.24 6.90 20.16
CA CYS A 758 19.92 6.14 19.14
C CYS A 758 21.25 6.81 18.80
N VAL A 759 22.22 5.97 18.42
CA VAL A 759 23.57 6.40 18.06
C VAL A 759 23.88 6.02 16.63
N ARG A 760 24.89 6.66 16.07
CA ARG A 760 25.38 6.43 14.72
C ARG A 760 26.90 6.58 14.67
N ASP A 761 27.56 5.67 13.96
CA ASP A 761 28.99 5.76 13.69
C ASP A 761 29.29 6.83 12.63
N ILE A 762 30.39 7.57 12.83
CA ILE A 762 30.89 8.59 11.90
C ILE A 762 32.40 8.44 11.71
N ASP A 763 32.90 8.82 10.53
CA ASP A 763 34.33 8.78 10.25
C ASP A 763 35.09 9.87 11.05
N ILE A 764 36.18 9.47 11.70
CA ILE A 764 37.04 10.33 12.52
C ILE A 764 37.84 11.31 11.64
N SER A 765 38.00 11.05 10.34
CA SER A 765 38.70 11.96 9.43
C SER A 765 37.97 13.31 9.22
N LEU A 766 36.75 13.44 9.74
CA LEU A 766 35.90 14.64 9.65
C LEU A 766 36.08 15.58 10.88
N ASP A 767 37.00 15.25 11.79
CA ASP A 767 37.19 15.87 13.12
C ASP A 767 38.31 16.95 13.16
N THR A 768 38.57 17.68 12.07
CA THR A 768 39.59 18.75 12.08
C THR A 768 38.98 20.13 11.83
N ASP A 769 38.57 20.78 12.91
CA ASP A 769 39.18 22.04 13.39
C ASP A 769 38.97 22.22 14.89
#